data_AF-A0A1D6FAB6-F1
#
_entry.id   AF-A0A1D6FAB6-F1
#
_cell.length_a   1.000
_cell.length_b   1.000
_cell.length_c   1.000
_cell.angle_alpha   90.00
_cell.angle_beta   90.00
_cell.angle_gamma   90.00
#
_symmetry.space_group_name_H-M   'P 1'
#
loop_
_entity.id
_entity.type
_entity.pdbx_description
1 polymer ?
#
loop_
_entity_poly.entity_id
_entity_poly.type
_entity_poly.pdbx_seq_one_letter_code
_entity_poly.pdbx_strand_id
1 'polypeptide(L)'
;MGAGSQDNLQRDSVCPLCFCKQQLNVLQSYCQSQIKENGKKTAASASKKSAKPTEVSAVEIVQQILLSYLQEAGSQDDGNLFTRWFYLCIWNKDDQHSQEKIIYYLARLKSKEILRDSGNGLAISRDSAKKICLALGQKNSFCRGFDKILALLLASLRENSPVIRAKALRAVSCIVEADPEVLGDKRVQYAVEGRFCDSAISVREAALELVGRHIASHPDVGLKYIEKVAERIKDTGVSVRKRAIKIIRDLCASNPNTDTTHAFVEIISRVNDEESSVQDLVCKTFYELWFEEPTGSHKHLVADGSSVPMEIAKKTEQIVDMLRKMPNHQPLITIIKRNLTLDFLPQSTKAAGINSSMVASIRKRCELICKRLLERILQVEEGAANEMEIHTLPYIVALQAFCIVDPTLCIPVTDPSKFVVTLQPYLNIQVDNKSSAQLLESIIFVIDAVLPLIRKPPQNVVEELEKDLKHMIVRHSYLTVVHACIKCLCALSKSAGRGPGLVENLVNIFYKHLCGANSDSQLLGRSLFCLGLLLRYGYQLMLTSENQLDFPKIINLLQRKYLLKDDFSLKVRALQTLGYILIAKPEFMLQKDMLNLIETALSSEVDYRFKIQGLQNLYEYLRDAESQLTAESTAKPPGQCEINGRSEVPVAAGAGDTNICGGIIQLYWSSILERCLDTNDQVRQSALKIVEVVLRQGLVHPITCVPHLIALEMDPLEGNSKLAHHLLMNMNEKYCAEVLASLPFTCSDEPLYLIYDINRAIHLRAGGVEGNLKRWTSMSQSQEMAGMPTLPGESHVVMQEEPGGYYDNMGDATERVNDNPCSTSDVDIAKVQVR
;
A
#
# COMPACT_ATOMS: atom_id res chain seq x y z
N MET A 1 17.70 -25.04 36.36
CA MET A 1 18.86 -25.10 37.28
C MET A 1 19.12 -23.72 37.84
N GLY A 2 19.27 -23.59 39.16
CA GLY A 2 19.50 -22.31 39.84
C GLY A 2 18.47 -21.97 40.92
N ALA A 3 18.12 -22.95 41.76
CA ALA A 3 17.61 -22.66 43.10
C ALA A 3 18.74 -22.07 43.95
N GLY A 4 18.46 -21.05 44.75
CA GLY A 4 19.43 -20.49 45.69
C GLY A 4 19.02 -19.15 46.28
N SER A 5 18.10 -19.17 47.25
CA SER A 5 18.12 -18.29 48.44
C SER A 5 16.84 -18.45 49.26
N GLN A 6 16.65 -19.63 49.83
CA GLN A 6 16.12 -19.70 51.19
C GLN A 6 17.33 -19.88 52.11
N ASP A 7 17.61 -18.88 52.93
CA ASP A 7 18.03 -19.04 54.33
C ASP A 7 18.33 -17.67 54.94
N ASN A 8 17.42 -17.18 55.78
CA ASN A 8 17.71 -16.94 57.19
C ASN A 8 16.45 -16.43 57.91
N LEU A 9 15.89 -17.31 58.73
CA LEU A 9 14.83 -17.06 59.68
C LEU A 9 15.23 -16.00 60.72
N GLN A 10 14.25 -15.15 61.04
CA GLN A 10 14.00 -14.52 62.34
C GLN A 10 15.20 -13.87 63.06
N ARG A 11 15.47 -12.60 62.72
CA ARG A 11 15.80 -11.59 63.71
C ARG A 11 14.62 -10.63 63.80
N ASP A 12 14.19 -10.28 65.00
CA ASP A 12 13.04 -9.41 65.29
C ASP A 12 12.99 -8.17 64.39
N SER A 13 12.36 -8.28 63.23
CA SER A 13 12.23 -7.17 62.29
C SER A 13 11.03 -6.35 62.75
N VAL A 14 11.29 -5.37 63.62
CA VAL A 14 10.26 -4.46 64.08
C VAL A 14 9.63 -3.79 62.85
N CYS A 15 8.30 -3.90 62.71
CA CYS A 15 7.57 -3.26 61.61
C CYS A 15 7.97 -1.77 61.52
N PRO A 16 8.46 -1.26 60.38
CA PRO A 16 8.97 0.11 60.27
C PRO A 16 7.94 1.19 60.66
N LEU A 17 6.66 0.93 60.38
CA LEU A 17 5.56 1.80 60.76
C LEU A 17 5.36 1.83 62.28
N CYS A 18 5.40 0.66 62.92
CA CYS A 18 5.25 0.55 64.38
C CYS A 18 6.46 1.14 65.10
N PHE A 19 7.67 0.88 64.62
CA PHE A 19 8.92 1.41 65.14
C PHE A 19 8.92 2.94 65.08
N CYS A 20 8.70 3.53 63.89
CA CYS A 20 8.70 4.98 63.76
C CYS A 20 7.53 5.65 64.51
N LYS A 21 6.37 4.99 64.64
CA LYS A 21 5.27 5.48 65.48
C LYS A 21 5.67 5.56 66.96
N GLN A 22 6.33 4.52 67.48
CA GLN A 22 6.85 4.51 68.84
C GLN A 22 7.93 5.59 69.05
N GLN A 23 8.88 5.71 68.11
CA GLN A 23 9.91 6.76 68.13
C GLN A 23 9.28 8.16 68.18
N LEU A 24 8.28 8.44 67.34
CA LEU A 24 7.63 9.75 67.30
C LEU A 24 6.87 10.06 68.60
N ASN A 25 6.22 9.08 69.23
CA ASN A 25 5.54 9.27 70.52
C ASN A 25 6.53 9.63 71.64
N VAL A 26 7.71 8.99 71.67
CA VAL A 26 8.77 9.29 72.64
C VAL A 26 9.33 10.69 72.38
N LEU A 27 9.59 11.05 71.12
CA LEU A 27 10.08 12.38 70.75
C LEU A 27 9.07 13.50 71.06
N GLN A 28 7.77 13.27 70.85
CA GLN A 28 6.72 14.21 71.28
C GLN A 28 6.73 14.42 72.79
N SER A 29 6.84 13.34 73.56
CA SER A 29 6.91 13.39 75.04
C SER A 29 8.17 14.13 75.53
N TYR A 30 9.32 13.90 74.89
CA TYR A 30 10.58 14.61 75.14
C TYR A 30 10.43 16.12 74.88
N CYS A 31 9.82 16.50 73.76
CA CYS A 31 9.60 17.91 73.40
C CYS A 31 8.66 18.61 74.37
N GLN A 32 7.57 17.95 74.80
CA GLN A 32 6.67 18.49 75.83
C GLN A 32 7.38 18.73 77.17
N SER A 33 8.36 17.90 77.52
CA SER A 33 9.19 18.11 78.72
C SER A 33 10.14 19.31 78.56
N GLN A 34 10.82 19.41 77.42
CA GLN A 34 11.71 20.53 77.08
C GLN A 34 10.98 21.89 77.04
N ILE A 35 9.77 21.93 76.48
CA ILE A 35 8.92 23.13 76.47
C ILE A 35 8.50 23.53 77.90
N LYS A 36 8.17 22.55 78.76
CA LYS A 36 7.86 22.80 80.18
C LYS A 36 9.07 23.30 80.99
N GLU A 37 10.29 22.88 80.67
CA GLU A 37 11.51 23.39 81.29
C GLU A 37 11.90 24.80 80.80
N ASN A 38 11.78 25.08 79.51
CA ASN A 38 12.06 26.41 78.95
C ASN A 38 11.00 27.46 79.35
N GLY A 39 9.73 27.07 79.46
CA GLY A 39 8.67 27.93 79.99
C GLY A 39 8.84 28.30 81.47
N LYS A 40 9.58 27.51 82.26
CA LYS A 40 9.95 27.88 83.64
C LYS A 40 11.03 28.96 83.72
N LYS A 41 11.76 29.21 82.63
CA LYS A 41 12.81 30.24 82.56
C LYS A 41 12.32 31.57 82.00
N THR A 42 11.12 31.64 81.43
CA THR A 42 10.53 32.86 80.87
C THR A 42 9.08 33.08 81.35
N ALA A 43 8.97 33.96 82.34
CA ALA A 43 7.78 34.62 82.90
C ALA A 43 6.77 33.79 83.71
N ALA A 44 6.61 34.21 84.98
CA ALA A 44 5.38 34.08 85.73
C ALA A 44 4.19 34.64 84.92
N SER A 45 3.03 33.99 85.05
CA SER A 45 1.73 34.28 84.43
C SER A 45 1.49 33.70 83.03
N ALA A 46 0.78 32.56 82.96
CA ALA A 46 -0.45 32.42 82.20
C ALA A 46 -1.02 30.99 82.33
N SER A 47 -2.34 30.91 82.23
CA SER A 47 -3.25 29.82 82.57
C SER A 47 -3.02 28.48 81.88
N LYS A 48 -3.20 27.39 82.64
CA LYS A 48 -3.39 26.01 82.18
C LYS A 48 -4.57 25.92 81.19
N LYS A 49 -4.28 25.62 79.92
CA LYS A 49 -5.17 24.83 79.06
C LYS A 49 -4.44 23.55 78.67
N SER A 50 -4.96 22.41 79.12
CA SER A 50 -4.46 21.09 78.74
C SER A 50 -4.76 20.84 77.26
N ALA A 51 -3.77 21.07 76.39
CA ALA A 51 -3.82 20.55 75.03
C ALA A 51 -3.70 19.02 75.09
N LYS A 52 -4.68 18.31 74.51
CA LYS A 52 -4.57 16.86 74.29
C LYS A 52 -3.30 16.56 73.47
N PRO A 53 -2.58 15.46 73.74
CA PRO A 53 -1.44 15.06 72.92
C PRO A 53 -1.93 14.85 71.47
N THR A 54 -1.32 15.57 70.53
CA THR A 54 -1.61 15.46 69.10
C THR A 54 -1.25 14.06 68.63
N GLU A 55 -2.22 13.25 68.21
CA GLU A 55 -1.95 11.90 67.68
C GLU A 55 -0.97 11.97 66.50
N VAL A 56 0.05 11.12 66.52
CA VAL A 56 1.01 10.99 65.42
C VAL A 56 0.29 10.56 64.14
N SER A 57 0.34 11.40 63.11
CA SER A 57 -0.30 11.14 61.83
C SER A 57 0.46 10.08 61.02
N ALA A 58 -0.27 9.39 60.13
CA ALA A 58 0.34 8.42 59.21
C ALA A 58 1.44 9.06 58.32
N VAL A 59 1.27 10.34 57.96
CA VAL A 59 2.26 11.10 57.17
C VAL A 59 3.54 11.32 57.97
N GLU A 60 3.45 11.67 59.25
CA GLU A 60 4.62 11.85 60.11
C GLU A 60 5.40 10.55 60.30
N ILE A 61 4.71 9.41 60.41
CA ILE A 61 5.35 8.08 60.47
C ILE A 61 6.16 7.82 59.20
N VAL A 62 5.57 8.06 58.04
CA VAL A 62 6.23 7.85 56.72
C VAL A 62 7.40 8.83 56.52
N GLN A 63 7.24 10.08 56.95
CA GLN A 63 8.34 11.05 56.97
C GLN A 63 9.49 10.61 57.87
N GLN A 64 9.19 10.09 59.07
CA GLN A 64 10.19 9.62 60.01
C GLN A 64 10.93 8.39 59.49
N ILE A 65 10.23 7.49 58.80
CA ILE A 65 10.83 6.36 58.10
C ILE A 65 11.91 6.84 57.11
N LEU A 66 11.61 7.87 56.31
CA LEU A 66 12.55 8.45 55.35
C LEU A 66 13.75 9.12 56.04
N LEU A 67 13.52 9.85 57.14
CA LEU A 67 14.59 10.47 57.92
C LEU A 67 15.53 9.44 58.55
N SER A 68 14.99 8.35 59.09
CA SER A 68 15.76 7.25 59.67
C SER A 68 16.58 6.53 58.61
N TYR A 69 16.01 6.29 57.42
CA TYR A 69 16.76 5.74 56.28
C TYR A 69 17.96 6.62 55.88
N LEU A 70 17.75 7.94 55.72
CA LEU A 70 18.82 8.88 55.37
C LEU A 70 19.89 9.00 56.47
N GLN A 71 19.49 8.82 57.73
CA GLN A 71 20.42 8.83 58.87
C GLN A 71 21.29 7.57 58.93
N GLU A 72 20.75 6.42 58.54
CA GLU A 72 21.47 5.14 58.51
C GLU A 72 22.35 5.00 57.27
N ALA A 73 21.89 5.50 56.12
CA ALA A 73 22.64 5.49 54.87
C ALA A 73 23.86 6.44 54.87
N GLY A 74 23.93 7.38 55.83
CA GLY A 74 24.83 8.53 55.78
C GLY A 74 25.80 8.68 56.95
N SER A 75 26.27 7.60 57.57
CA SER A 75 27.18 7.70 58.73
C SER A 75 28.57 8.31 58.45
N GLN A 76 28.88 8.69 57.20
CA GLN A 76 30.17 9.28 56.78
C GLN A 76 30.04 10.47 55.80
N ASP A 77 28.83 10.95 55.46
CA ASP A 77 28.65 11.93 54.36
C ASP A 77 27.76 13.13 54.76
N ASP A 78 28.34 14.34 54.74
CA ASP A 78 27.67 15.61 55.11
C ASP A 78 26.43 15.89 54.24
N GLY A 79 26.38 15.35 53.01
CA GLY A 79 25.24 15.53 52.09
C GLY A 79 23.91 14.98 52.63
N ASN A 80 23.94 13.86 53.36
CA ASN A 80 22.74 13.27 53.95
C ASN A 80 22.23 14.05 55.16
N LEU A 81 23.11 14.76 55.87
CA LEU A 81 22.71 15.70 56.90
C LEU A 81 21.94 16.86 56.27
N PHE A 82 22.52 17.55 55.28
CA PHE A 82 21.86 18.66 54.59
C PHE A 82 20.52 18.26 53.96
N THR A 83 20.42 17.07 53.39
CA THR A 83 19.17 16.54 52.81
C THR A 83 18.07 16.37 53.87
N ARG A 84 18.41 15.86 55.06
CA ARG A 84 17.43 15.74 56.17
C ARG A 84 16.98 17.10 56.68
N TRP A 85 17.90 18.06 56.81
CA TRP A 85 17.56 19.44 57.14
C TRP A 85 16.59 20.05 56.12
N PHE A 86 16.87 19.86 54.83
CA PHE A 86 16.04 20.37 53.76
C PHE A 86 14.60 19.82 53.81
N TYR A 87 14.43 18.51 54.01
CA TYR A 87 13.10 17.91 54.15
C TYR A 87 12.32 18.45 55.36
N LEU A 88 12.98 18.60 56.51
CA LEU A 88 12.36 19.17 57.71
C LEU A 88 11.92 20.62 57.49
N CYS A 89 12.75 21.43 56.83
CA CYS A 89 12.41 22.80 56.45
C CYS A 89 11.22 22.85 55.48
N ILE A 90 11.16 21.94 54.49
CA ILE A 90 10.02 21.84 53.56
C ILE A 90 8.73 21.49 54.31
N TRP A 91 8.77 20.49 55.20
CA TRP A 91 7.58 20.06 55.93
C TRP A 91 7.10 21.09 56.96
N ASN A 92 7.98 22.01 57.39
CA ASN A 92 7.65 23.11 58.29
C ASN A 92 7.29 24.42 57.56
N LYS A 93 7.40 24.46 56.22
CA LYS A 93 7.30 25.70 55.42
C LYS A 93 5.97 26.45 55.61
N ASP A 94 4.86 25.72 55.78
CA ASP A 94 3.51 26.30 55.82
C ASP A 94 3.04 26.65 57.26
N ASP A 95 3.87 26.43 58.30
CA ASP A 95 3.46 26.42 59.71
C ASP A 95 4.36 27.31 60.61
N GLN A 96 4.66 28.50 60.11
CA GLN A 96 5.77 29.38 60.52
C GLN A 96 5.72 29.96 61.96
N HIS A 97 4.67 29.68 62.76
CA HIS A 97 4.39 30.41 64.01
C HIS A 97 4.38 29.59 65.32
N SER A 98 4.78 28.31 65.31
CA SER A 98 4.83 27.52 66.56
C SER A 98 6.26 27.12 66.93
N GLN A 99 6.87 27.84 67.89
CA GLN A 99 8.19 27.49 68.46
C GLN A 99 8.25 26.04 68.96
N GLU A 100 7.12 25.51 69.44
CA GLU A 100 6.96 24.13 69.87
C GLU A 100 7.20 23.12 68.74
N LYS A 101 6.75 23.42 67.50
CA LYS A 101 6.99 22.56 66.33
C LYS A 101 8.45 22.59 65.89
N ILE A 102 9.14 23.72 66.00
CA ILE A 102 10.58 23.81 65.67
C ILE A 102 11.39 22.89 66.59
N ILE A 103 11.11 22.92 67.90
CA ILE A 103 11.74 22.02 68.88
C ILE A 103 11.45 20.56 68.52
N TYR A 104 10.20 20.26 68.12
CA TYR A 104 9.80 18.93 67.67
C TYR A 104 10.54 18.44 66.42
N TYR A 105 10.67 19.26 65.38
CA TYR A 105 11.42 18.90 64.17
C TYR A 105 12.93 18.76 64.43
N LEU A 106 13.52 19.57 65.32
CA LEU A 106 14.91 19.41 65.76
C LEU A 106 15.12 18.10 66.53
N ALA A 107 14.15 17.70 67.37
CA ALA A 107 14.19 16.41 68.05
C ALA A 107 14.07 15.24 67.06
N ARG A 108 13.27 15.37 66.00
CA ARG A 108 13.17 14.37 64.91
C ARG A 108 14.47 14.22 64.14
N LEU A 109 15.24 15.29 63.95
CA LEU A 109 16.57 15.25 63.34
C LEU A 109 17.60 14.51 64.21
N LYS A 110 17.54 14.74 65.53
CA LYS A 110 18.45 14.15 66.54
C LYS A 110 17.90 12.87 67.17
N SER A 111 16.96 12.20 66.52
CA SER A 111 16.24 11.05 67.08
C SER A 111 17.17 9.97 67.65
N LYS A 112 18.25 9.64 66.94
CA LYS A 112 19.27 8.67 67.38
C LYS A 112 20.02 9.09 68.65
N GLU A 113 20.32 10.38 68.82
CA GLU A 113 20.99 10.92 70.01
C GLU A 113 20.05 10.91 71.23
N ILE A 114 18.77 11.20 71.01
CA ILE A 114 17.76 11.34 72.07
C ILE A 114 17.26 9.98 72.56
N LEU A 115 17.04 9.03 71.64
CA LEU A 115 16.46 7.73 71.96
C LEU A 115 17.50 6.73 72.52
N ARG A 116 18.80 7.01 72.39
CA ARG A 116 19.92 6.14 72.82
C ARG A 116 19.79 4.66 72.42
N ASP A 117 19.06 4.39 71.34
CA ASP A 117 18.88 3.04 70.82
C ASP A 117 20.11 2.63 70.00
N SER A 118 20.87 1.67 70.52
CA SER A 118 21.92 0.94 69.82
C SER A 118 21.42 -0.33 69.12
N GLY A 119 20.10 -0.55 69.06
CA GLY A 119 19.46 -1.69 68.42
C GLY A 119 19.21 -1.51 66.92
N ASN A 120 19.30 -2.61 66.16
CA ASN A 120 19.27 -2.73 64.69
C ASN A 120 18.48 -1.63 63.97
N GLY A 121 19.18 -0.91 63.08
CA GLY A 121 18.59 0.11 62.21
C GLY A 121 17.42 -0.38 61.37
N LEU A 122 16.59 0.58 60.96
CA LEU A 122 15.44 0.40 60.08
C LEU A 122 15.93 -0.01 58.68
N ALA A 123 16.10 -1.32 58.45
CA ALA A 123 16.56 -1.87 57.18
C ALA A 123 15.51 -1.71 56.06
N ILE A 124 15.49 -0.54 55.42
CA ILE A 124 14.63 -0.25 54.27
C ILE A 124 15.44 -0.26 52.99
N SER A 125 14.90 -0.92 51.96
CA SER A 125 15.52 -0.93 50.64
C SER A 125 15.47 0.45 49.98
N ARG A 126 16.47 0.76 49.15
CA ARG A 126 16.54 2.01 48.38
C ARG A 126 15.26 2.26 47.57
N ASP A 127 14.65 1.22 47.00
CA ASP A 127 13.44 1.36 46.20
C ASP A 127 12.19 1.67 47.04
N SER A 128 12.13 1.18 48.28
CA SER A 128 11.07 1.54 49.21
C SER A 128 11.20 3.00 49.65
N ALA A 129 12.43 3.47 49.92
CA ALA A 129 12.69 4.87 50.23
C ALA A 129 12.34 5.81 49.05
N LYS A 130 12.64 5.42 47.81
CA LYS A 130 12.20 6.15 46.60
C LYS A 130 10.67 6.24 46.52
N LYS A 131 9.95 5.14 46.71
CA LYS A 131 8.47 5.12 46.69
C LYS A 131 7.87 6.04 47.76
N ILE A 132 8.44 6.03 48.97
CA ILE A 132 8.05 6.94 50.05
C ILE A 132 8.29 8.40 49.67
N CYS A 133 9.46 8.72 49.11
CA CYS A 133 9.79 10.06 48.65
C CYS A 133 8.80 10.54 47.56
N LEU A 134 8.47 9.68 46.59
CA LEU A 134 7.49 9.98 45.55
C LEU A 134 6.10 10.23 46.14
N ALA A 135 5.64 9.37 47.06
CA ALA A 135 4.33 9.49 47.70
C ALA A 135 4.20 10.79 48.51
N LEU A 136 5.24 11.17 49.27
CA LEU A 136 5.27 12.45 50.00
C LEU A 136 5.29 13.65 49.04
N GLY A 137 5.92 13.49 47.87
CA GLY A 137 6.00 14.53 46.83
C GLY A 137 4.70 14.78 46.06
N GLN A 138 3.75 13.83 46.03
CA GLN A 138 2.49 13.94 45.27
C GLN A 138 1.67 15.20 45.61
N LYS A 139 1.79 15.70 46.85
CA LYS A 139 1.06 16.89 47.32
C LYS A 139 1.78 18.21 47.06
N ASN A 140 3.00 18.19 46.49
CA ASN A 140 3.75 19.40 46.19
C ASN A 140 3.07 20.23 45.09
N SER A 141 3.32 21.54 45.10
CA SER A 141 2.78 22.48 44.10
C SER A 141 3.13 22.09 42.66
N PHE A 142 4.31 21.49 42.45
CA PHE A 142 4.74 20.98 41.15
C PHE A 142 3.82 19.85 40.64
N CYS A 143 3.60 18.80 41.43
CA CYS A 143 2.75 17.67 41.05
C CYS A 143 1.28 18.09 40.87
N ARG A 144 0.76 18.98 41.73
CA ARG A 144 -0.59 19.57 41.58
C ARG A 144 -0.72 20.44 40.32
N GLY A 145 0.38 20.91 39.76
CA GLY A 145 0.41 21.72 38.55
C GLY A 145 0.24 20.92 37.25
N PHE A 146 0.17 19.58 37.31
CA PHE A 146 0.12 18.72 36.13
C PHE A 146 -1.00 19.12 35.15
N ASP A 147 -2.24 19.29 35.62
CA ASP A 147 -3.37 19.68 34.76
C ASP A 147 -3.12 21.01 34.03
N LYS A 148 -2.45 21.97 34.68
CA LYS A 148 -2.12 23.26 34.07
C LYS A 148 -1.02 23.11 33.02
N ILE A 149 0.00 22.31 33.30
CA ILE A 149 1.09 22.01 32.37
C ILE A 149 0.54 21.28 31.14
N LEU A 150 -0.30 20.26 31.36
CA LEU A 150 -0.95 19.53 30.29
C LEU A 150 -1.83 20.46 29.44
N ALA A 151 -2.65 21.31 30.06
CA ALA A 151 -3.47 22.28 29.33
C ALA A 151 -2.63 23.24 28.47
N LEU A 152 -1.48 23.73 28.96
CA LEU A 152 -0.57 24.57 28.19
C LEU A 152 0.07 23.82 27.01
N LEU A 153 0.44 22.54 27.20
CA LEU A 153 0.95 21.70 26.11
C LEU A 153 -0.12 21.46 25.05
N LEU A 154 -1.36 21.18 25.45
CA LEU A 154 -2.47 21.01 24.51
C LEU A 154 -2.82 22.32 23.78
N ALA A 155 -2.69 23.47 24.44
CA ALA A 155 -2.83 24.77 23.79
C ALA A 155 -1.71 25.02 22.76
N SER A 156 -0.48 24.62 23.08
CA SER A 156 0.70 24.74 22.20
C SER A 156 0.55 23.95 20.89
N LEU A 157 -0.34 22.96 20.85
CA LEU A 157 -0.70 22.26 19.61
C LEU A 157 -1.37 23.17 18.59
N ARG A 158 -1.86 24.35 18.96
CA ARG A 158 -2.55 25.30 18.07
C ARG A 158 -1.68 26.47 17.63
N GLU A 159 -0.41 26.48 17.99
CA GLU A 159 0.54 27.53 17.60
C GLU A 159 0.76 27.57 16.08
N ASN A 160 1.11 28.74 15.55
CA ASN A 160 1.30 28.93 14.11
C ASN A 160 2.52 28.16 13.56
N SER A 161 3.55 27.98 14.38
CA SER A 161 4.77 27.27 13.98
C SER A 161 4.57 25.74 13.98
N PRO A 162 4.74 25.05 12.84
CA PRO A 162 4.60 23.59 12.78
C PRO A 162 5.64 22.87 13.64
N VAL A 163 6.82 23.47 13.85
CA VAL A 163 7.87 22.92 14.72
C VAL A 163 7.41 22.87 16.18
N ILE A 164 6.74 23.93 16.65
CA ILE A 164 6.22 24.00 18.02
C ILE A 164 5.10 22.97 18.19
N ARG A 165 4.16 22.88 17.24
CA ARG A 165 3.07 21.90 17.27
C ARG A 165 3.61 20.45 17.32
N ALA A 166 4.58 20.12 16.46
CA ALA A 166 5.20 18.80 16.46
C ALA A 166 5.95 18.49 17.77
N LYS A 167 6.65 19.48 18.34
CA LYS A 167 7.35 19.31 19.63
C LYS A 167 6.36 19.14 20.79
N ALA A 168 5.23 19.85 20.77
CA ALA A 168 4.16 19.67 21.73
C ALA A 168 3.56 18.26 21.63
N LEU A 169 3.32 17.72 20.43
CA LEU A 169 2.89 16.32 20.26
C LEU A 169 3.90 15.32 20.84
N ARG A 170 5.21 15.52 20.62
CA ARG A 170 6.23 14.66 21.23
C ARG A 170 6.24 14.74 22.75
N ALA A 171 6.05 15.94 23.32
CA ALA A 171 5.94 16.10 24.77
C ALA A 171 4.72 15.37 25.33
N VAL A 172 3.56 15.45 24.65
CA VAL A 172 2.37 14.66 25.01
C VAL A 172 2.66 13.16 24.88
N SER A 173 3.38 12.73 23.84
CA SER A 173 3.77 11.32 23.67
C SER A 173 4.60 10.81 24.85
N CYS A 174 5.55 11.60 25.38
CA CYS A 174 6.31 11.21 26.58
C CYS A 174 5.44 11.11 27.83
N ILE A 175 4.38 11.91 27.94
CA ILE A 175 3.41 11.79 29.05
C ILE A 175 2.63 10.48 28.91
N VAL A 176 2.18 10.16 27.69
CA VAL A 176 1.45 8.93 27.39
C VAL A 176 2.32 7.68 27.59
N GLU A 177 3.63 7.76 27.31
CA GLU A 177 4.58 6.69 27.63
C GLU A 177 4.64 6.37 29.14
N ALA A 178 4.48 7.38 29.99
CA ALA A 178 4.43 7.20 31.43
C ALA A 178 3.04 6.76 31.93
N ASP A 179 1.97 7.27 31.30
CA ASP A 179 0.58 6.97 31.64
C ASP A 179 -0.32 6.88 30.36
N PRO A 180 -0.55 5.67 29.84
CA PRO A 180 -1.34 5.45 28.62
C PRO A 180 -2.82 5.84 28.73
N GLU A 181 -3.39 5.88 29.94
CA GLU A 181 -4.80 6.25 30.15
C GLU A 181 -5.08 7.71 29.77
N VAL A 182 -4.04 8.56 29.74
CA VAL A 182 -4.11 9.97 29.31
C VAL A 182 -4.64 10.10 27.87
N LEU A 183 -4.40 9.14 26.99
CA LEU A 183 -4.99 9.13 25.64
C LEU A 183 -6.51 8.94 25.64
N GLY A 184 -7.07 8.41 26.73
CA GLY A 184 -8.51 8.30 26.94
C GLY A 184 -9.16 9.58 27.47
N ASP A 185 -8.39 10.58 27.94
CA ASP A 185 -8.92 11.88 28.34
C ASP A 185 -9.47 12.63 27.12
N LYS A 186 -10.74 13.04 27.19
CA LYS A 186 -11.44 13.77 26.12
C LYS A 186 -10.70 15.02 25.64
N ARG A 187 -10.00 15.72 26.55
CA ARG A 187 -9.23 16.93 26.23
C ARG A 187 -8.04 16.61 25.31
N VAL A 188 -7.34 15.52 25.64
CA VAL A 188 -6.19 15.04 24.88
C VAL A 188 -6.65 14.46 23.56
N GLN A 189 -7.69 13.63 23.58
CA GLN A 189 -8.27 13.04 22.38
C GLN A 189 -8.67 14.09 21.35
N TYR A 190 -9.46 15.09 21.74
CA TYR A 190 -9.87 16.17 20.84
C TYR A 190 -8.67 16.94 20.26
N ALA A 191 -7.66 17.20 21.08
CA ALA A 191 -6.47 17.93 20.66
C ALA A 191 -5.61 17.13 19.68
N VAL A 192 -5.42 15.82 19.92
CA VAL A 192 -4.65 14.92 19.05
C VAL A 192 -5.38 14.64 17.75
N GLU A 193 -6.69 14.32 17.79
CA GLU A 193 -7.50 14.09 16.59
C GLU A 193 -7.49 15.32 15.67
N GLY A 194 -7.59 16.52 16.25
CA GLY A 194 -7.48 17.77 15.51
C GLY A 194 -6.12 18.00 14.83
N ARG A 195 -5.07 17.22 15.14
CA ARG A 195 -3.76 17.28 14.48
C ARG A 195 -3.57 16.23 13.37
N PHE A 196 -4.49 15.27 13.22
CA PHE A 196 -4.47 14.38 12.05
C PHE A 196 -4.72 15.12 10.73
N CYS A 197 -5.42 16.25 10.77
CA CYS A 197 -5.67 17.11 9.61
C CYS A 197 -4.84 18.41 9.63
N ASP A 198 -3.69 18.44 10.31
CA ASP A 198 -2.82 19.63 10.35
C ASP A 198 -2.28 19.98 8.96
N SER A 199 -2.01 21.25 8.68
CA SER A 199 -1.47 21.69 7.39
C SER A 199 -0.07 21.12 7.10
N ALA A 200 0.75 20.90 8.13
CA ALA A 200 2.10 20.37 7.99
C ALA A 200 2.15 18.84 8.07
N ILE A 201 2.78 18.20 7.08
CA ILE A 201 2.98 16.74 7.01
C ILE A 201 3.67 16.21 8.28
N SER A 202 4.69 16.92 8.78
CA SER A 202 5.45 16.52 9.96
C SER A 202 4.63 16.51 11.25
N VAL A 203 3.62 17.37 11.36
CA VAL A 203 2.71 17.42 12.51
C VAL A 203 1.70 16.27 12.43
N ARG A 204 1.14 16.01 11.24
CA ARG A 204 0.26 14.86 11.00
C ARG A 204 0.95 13.54 11.30
N GLU A 205 2.21 13.39 10.87
CA GLU A 205 3.03 12.21 11.16
C GLU A 205 3.30 12.07 12.66
N ALA A 206 3.67 13.14 13.35
CA ALA A 206 3.91 13.10 14.80
C ALA A 206 2.64 12.72 15.59
N ALA A 207 1.46 13.14 15.12
CA ALA A 207 0.20 12.77 15.74
C ALA A 207 -0.09 11.27 15.56
N LEU A 208 0.11 10.73 14.35
CA LEU A 208 0.00 9.30 14.09
C LEU A 208 1.03 8.50 14.88
N GLU A 209 2.26 8.98 15.01
CA GLU A 209 3.31 8.31 15.77
C GLU A 209 2.94 8.18 17.25
N LEU A 210 2.42 9.26 17.85
CA LEU A 210 1.93 9.26 19.23
C LEU A 210 0.85 8.19 19.42
N VAL A 211 -0.15 8.12 18.56
CA VAL A 211 -1.21 7.11 18.72
C VAL A 211 -0.67 5.70 18.43
N GLY A 212 0.10 5.54 17.36
CA GLY A 212 0.66 4.27 16.92
C GLY A 212 1.54 3.56 17.95
N ARG A 213 2.38 4.29 18.68
CA ARG A 213 3.27 3.72 19.70
C ARG A 213 2.51 3.07 20.87
N HIS A 214 1.32 3.58 21.18
CA HIS A 214 0.55 3.17 22.36
C HIS A 214 -0.61 2.22 22.04
N ILE A 215 -1.07 2.18 20.78
CA ILE A 215 -2.12 1.27 20.31
C ILE A 215 -1.80 -0.20 20.61
N ALA A 216 -0.57 -0.65 20.35
CA ALA A 216 -0.21 -2.07 20.49
C ALA A 216 -0.18 -2.55 21.96
N SER A 217 0.09 -1.64 22.90
CA SER A 217 0.11 -1.95 24.34
C SER A 217 -1.24 -1.74 25.02
N HIS A 218 -2.11 -0.87 24.47
CA HIS A 218 -3.41 -0.52 25.03
C HIS A 218 -4.50 -0.53 23.93
N PRO A 219 -4.95 -1.72 23.50
CA PRO A 219 -5.78 -1.83 22.31
C PRO A 219 -7.16 -1.17 22.44
N ASP A 220 -7.74 -1.14 23.65
CA ASP A 220 -9.04 -0.50 23.93
C ASP A 220 -9.07 1.00 23.64
N VAL A 221 -7.94 1.69 23.88
CA VAL A 221 -7.78 3.10 23.55
C VAL A 221 -7.59 3.26 22.05
N GLY A 222 -6.81 2.36 21.43
CA GLY A 222 -6.54 2.36 20.01
C GLY A 222 -7.77 2.26 19.11
N LEU A 223 -8.76 1.47 19.53
CA LEU A 223 -10.03 1.33 18.81
C LEU A 223 -10.81 2.64 18.68
N LYS A 224 -10.61 3.60 19.58
CA LYS A 224 -11.25 4.93 19.48
C LYS A 224 -10.66 5.80 18.37
N TYR A 225 -9.41 5.55 17.98
CA TYR A 225 -8.70 6.32 16.97
C TYR A 225 -8.67 5.64 15.59
N ILE A 226 -9.07 4.37 15.47
CA ILE A 226 -8.89 3.58 14.25
C ILE A 226 -9.54 4.20 13.01
N GLU A 227 -10.76 4.73 13.14
CA GLU A 227 -11.47 5.39 12.03
C GLU A 227 -10.71 6.64 11.57
N LYS A 228 -10.25 7.46 12.53
CA LYS A 228 -9.47 8.68 12.24
C LYS A 228 -8.10 8.37 11.63
N VAL A 229 -7.47 7.27 12.04
CA VAL A 229 -6.22 6.79 11.42
C VAL A 229 -6.48 6.26 10.02
N ALA A 230 -7.58 5.53 9.79
CA ALA A 230 -7.96 5.02 8.46
C ALA A 230 -8.22 6.15 7.46
N GLU A 231 -8.84 7.27 7.89
CA GLU A 231 -8.99 8.47 7.06
C GLU A 231 -7.64 9.02 6.56
N ARG A 232 -6.52 8.75 7.27
CA ARG A 232 -5.16 9.20 6.87
C ARG A 232 -4.48 8.32 5.83
N ILE A 233 -5.06 7.18 5.45
CA ILE A 233 -4.55 6.36 4.34
C ILE A 233 -4.55 7.14 3.02
N LYS A 234 -5.48 8.10 2.86
CA LYS A 234 -5.64 8.95 1.67
C LYS A 234 -4.91 10.31 1.79
N ASP A 235 -3.99 10.46 2.75
CA ASP A 235 -3.25 11.71 2.98
C ASP A 235 -2.30 12.05 1.82
N THR A 236 -2.06 13.33 1.57
CA THR A 236 -1.13 13.79 0.53
C THR A 236 0.33 13.45 0.88
N GLY A 237 0.67 13.36 2.16
CA GLY A 237 2.01 13.02 2.64
C GLY A 237 2.29 11.52 2.60
N VAL A 238 3.32 11.12 1.85
CA VAL A 238 3.77 9.71 1.73
C VAL A 238 4.11 9.10 3.09
N SER A 239 4.81 9.82 3.98
CA SER A 239 5.17 9.31 5.31
C SER A 239 3.96 9.06 6.20
N VAL A 240 2.94 9.93 6.09
CA VAL A 240 1.66 9.83 6.82
C VAL A 240 0.89 8.59 6.35
N ARG A 241 0.73 8.39 5.02
CA ARG A 241 0.08 7.19 4.46
C ARG A 241 0.74 5.91 4.94
N LYS A 242 2.08 5.83 4.83
CA LYS A 242 2.86 4.66 5.27
C LYS A 242 2.71 4.38 6.76
N ARG A 243 2.65 5.44 7.59
CA ARG A 243 2.45 5.32 9.03
C ARG A 243 1.06 4.78 9.36
N ALA A 244 0.01 5.33 8.75
CA ALA A 244 -1.37 4.89 8.95
C ALA A 244 -1.54 3.41 8.62
N ILE A 245 -0.99 2.95 7.48
CA ILE A 245 -1.02 1.53 7.08
C ILE A 245 -0.36 0.63 8.15
N LYS A 246 0.84 1.01 8.63
CA LYS A 246 1.54 0.23 9.67
C LYS A 246 0.76 0.18 10.97
N ILE A 247 0.21 1.30 11.42
CA ILE A 247 -0.58 1.38 12.66
C ILE A 247 -1.80 0.46 12.59
N ILE A 248 -2.54 0.52 11.48
CA ILE A 248 -3.73 -0.32 11.31
C ILE A 248 -3.34 -1.79 11.27
N ARG A 249 -2.30 -2.16 10.53
CA ARG A 249 -1.78 -3.54 10.51
C ARG A 249 -1.43 -4.02 11.91
N ASP A 250 -0.66 -3.24 12.66
CA ASP A 250 -0.18 -3.61 13.99
C ASP A 250 -1.36 -3.73 14.99
N LEU A 251 -2.35 -2.84 14.90
CA LEU A 251 -3.60 -2.91 15.69
C LEU A 251 -4.38 -4.20 15.39
N CYS A 252 -4.56 -4.53 14.11
CA CYS A 252 -5.28 -5.73 13.68
C CYS A 252 -4.57 -7.01 14.14
N ALA A 253 -3.24 -7.03 14.16
CA ALA A 253 -2.47 -8.17 14.66
C ALA A 253 -2.63 -8.37 16.18
N SER A 254 -2.76 -7.28 16.94
CA SER A 254 -2.97 -7.31 18.40
C SER A 254 -4.40 -7.66 18.82
N ASN A 255 -5.42 -7.39 17.98
CA ASN A 255 -6.84 -7.62 18.28
C ASN A 255 -7.56 -8.44 17.19
N PRO A 256 -7.57 -9.78 17.28
CA PRO A 256 -8.20 -10.64 16.26
C PRO A 256 -9.74 -10.56 16.21
N ASN A 257 -10.39 -10.05 17.26
CA ASN A 257 -11.85 -10.11 17.45
C ASN A 257 -12.61 -8.86 16.96
N THR A 258 -11.92 -7.84 16.47
CA THR A 258 -12.53 -6.59 15.99
C THR A 258 -12.83 -6.65 14.50
N ASP A 259 -13.99 -6.13 14.04
CA ASP A 259 -14.31 -6.03 12.60
C ASP A 259 -13.38 -5.02 11.93
N THR A 260 -12.24 -5.52 11.49
CA THR A 260 -11.15 -4.77 10.85
C THR A 260 -11.26 -4.80 9.33
N THR A 261 -12.29 -5.46 8.80
CA THR A 261 -12.53 -5.62 7.36
C THR A 261 -12.53 -4.27 6.64
N HIS A 262 -13.18 -3.26 7.22
CA HIS A 262 -13.22 -1.91 6.66
C HIS A 262 -11.82 -1.30 6.52
N ALA A 263 -10.97 -1.45 7.54
CA ALA A 263 -9.63 -0.92 7.52
C ALA A 263 -8.73 -1.60 6.47
N PHE A 264 -8.89 -2.91 6.28
CA PHE A 264 -8.19 -3.63 5.20
C PHE A 264 -8.69 -3.26 3.81
N VAL A 265 -9.99 -2.98 3.64
CA VAL A 265 -10.55 -2.45 2.38
C VAL A 265 -9.97 -1.08 2.04
N GLU A 266 -9.76 -0.22 3.04
CA GLU A 266 -9.07 1.06 2.84
C GLU A 266 -7.59 0.88 2.50
N ILE A 267 -6.88 -0.05 3.15
CA ILE A 267 -5.46 -0.34 2.82
C ILE A 267 -5.32 -0.89 1.39
N ILE A 268 -6.13 -1.88 1.00
CA ILE A 268 -6.03 -2.51 -0.33
C ILE A 268 -6.34 -1.52 -1.46
N SER A 269 -7.16 -0.50 -1.19
CA SER A 269 -7.44 0.58 -2.15
C SER A 269 -6.17 1.35 -2.57
N ARG A 270 -5.09 1.29 -1.79
CA ARG A 270 -3.78 1.91 -2.09
C ARG A 270 -2.79 0.99 -2.79
N VAL A 271 -3.22 -0.15 -3.32
CA VAL A 271 -2.31 -1.03 -4.10
C VAL A 271 -1.74 -0.35 -5.36
N ASN A 272 -2.48 0.61 -5.93
CA ASN A 272 -2.07 1.43 -7.07
C ASN A 272 -1.81 2.88 -6.65
N ASP A 273 -1.23 3.10 -5.46
CA ASP A 273 -0.79 4.42 -4.98
C ASP A 273 0.18 5.09 -5.96
N GLU A 274 0.24 6.42 -6.02
CA GLU A 274 1.19 7.15 -6.87
C GLU A 274 2.64 6.82 -6.49
N GLU A 275 2.91 6.60 -5.19
CA GLU A 275 4.24 6.22 -4.73
C GLU A 275 4.43 4.71 -4.66
N SER A 276 5.41 4.20 -5.41
CA SER A 276 5.86 2.80 -5.39
C SER A 276 6.15 2.29 -3.97
N SER A 277 6.79 3.11 -3.12
CA SER A 277 7.11 2.71 -1.74
C SER A 277 5.89 2.50 -0.84
N VAL A 278 4.73 3.07 -1.21
CA VAL A 278 3.43 2.79 -0.55
C VAL A 278 2.84 1.52 -1.12
N GLN A 279 2.83 1.36 -2.45
CA GLN A 279 2.39 0.12 -3.11
C GLN A 279 3.10 -1.11 -2.53
N ASP A 280 4.42 -1.03 -2.38
CA ASP A 280 5.25 -2.12 -1.84
C ASP A 280 4.92 -2.42 -0.37
N LEU A 281 4.63 -1.38 0.42
CA LEU A 281 4.20 -1.55 1.82
C LEU A 281 2.83 -2.22 1.91
N VAL A 282 1.89 -1.86 1.04
CA VAL A 282 0.56 -2.50 0.98
C VAL A 282 0.72 -3.98 0.61
N CYS A 283 1.51 -4.29 -0.43
CA CYS A 283 1.79 -5.67 -0.81
C CYS A 283 2.44 -6.46 0.32
N LYS A 284 3.47 -5.89 0.98
CA LYS A 284 4.12 -6.50 2.15
C LYS A 284 3.15 -6.71 3.32
N THR A 285 2.23 -5.78 3.55
CA THR A 285 1.22 -5.91 4.60
C THR A 285 0.31 -7.12 4.36
N PHE A 286 -0.17 -7.30 3.12
CA PHE A 286 -0.99 -8.47 2.76
C PHE A 286 -0.17 -9.76 2.62
N TYR A 287 1.12 -9.67 2.30
CA TYR A 287 2.05 -10.79 2.39
C TYR A 287 2.07 -11.35 3.81
N GLU A 288 2.41 -10.52 4.79
CA GLU A 288 2.46 -10.86 6.23
C GLU A 288 1.09 -11.37 6.72
N LEU A 289 0.00 -10.73 6.27
CA LEU A 289 -1.35 -11.08 6.70
C LEU A 289 -1.84 -12.42 6.12
N TRP A 290 -1.64 -12.70 4.83
CA TRP A 290 -2.28 -13.86 4.16
C TRP A 290 -1.31 -14.99 3.83
N PHE A 291 -0.10 -14.65 3.41
CA PHE A 291 0.82 -15.58 2.75
C PHE A 291 2.05 -15.95 3.58
N GLU A 292 2.35 -15.22 4.65
CA GLU A 292 3.43 -15.58 5.59
C GLU A 292 3.01 -16.77 6.47
N GLU A 293 3.95 -17.70 6.65
CA GLU A 293 3.75 -18.88 7.49
C GLU A 293 4.04 -18.52 8.96
N PRO A 294 3.11 -18.78 9.90
CA PRO A 294 3.34 -18.46 11.31
C PRO A 294 4.53 -19.23 11.87
N THR A 295 5.50 -18.51 12.43
CA THR A 295 6.62 -19.11 13.16
C THR A 295 6.12 -19.72 14.48
N GLY A 296 5.61 -20.96 14.45
CA GLY A 296 5.28 -21.72 15.66
C GLY A 296 4.03 -22.61 15.64
N SER A 297 3.28 -22.77 14.54
CA SER A 297 2.09 -23.64 14.59
C SER A 297 2.43 -25.11 14.38
N HIS A 298 2.32 -25.90 15.45
CA HIS A 298 2.03 -27.32 15.37
C HIS A 298 0.81 -27.55 14.45
N LYS A 299 0.87 -28.61 13.64
CA LYS A 299 -0.18 -29.09 12.73
C LYS A 299 -1.47 -29.45 13.48
N HIS A 300 -2.20 -28.47 14.01
CA HIS A 300 -3.58 -28.68 14.43
C HIS A 300 -4.44 -28.72 13.16
N LEU A 301 -4.52 -29.93 12.59
CA LEU A 301 -5.55 -30.28 11.62
C LEU A 301 -6.92 -30.05 12.28
N VAL A 302 -7.85 -29.50 11.51
CA VAL A 302 -9.25 -29.37 11.95
C VAL A 302 -9.75 -30.76 12.34
N ALA A 303 -10.47 -30.89 13.46
CA ALA A 303 -11.00 -32.15 13.98
C ALA A 303 -12.00 -32.88 13.04
N ASP A 304 -12.21 -32.34 11.83
CA ASP A 304 -13.26 -32.72 10.87
C ASP A 304 -12.69 -33.34 9.58
N GLY A 305 -11.43 -33.78 9.58
CA GLY A 305 -10.83 -34.47 8.42
C GLY A 305 -10.50 -33.57 7.22
N SER A 306 -10.69 -32.24 7.30
CA SER A 306 -10.19 -31.31 6.27
C SER A 306 -8.66 -31.24 6.31
N SER A 307 -8.04 -31.38 5.13
CA SER A 307 -6.59 -31.23 4.94
C SER A 307 -6.09 -29.78 5.00
N VAL A 308 -6.99 -28.79 5.17
CA VAL A 308 -6.63 -27.37 5.21
C VAL A 308 -6.44 -26.91 6.67
N PRO A 309 -5.31 -26.28 7.02
CA PRO A 309 -5.10 -25.69 8.35
C PRO A 309 -6.18 -24.67 8.73
N MET A 310 -6.61 -24.66 10.00
CA MET A 310 -7.61 -23.70 10.51
C MET A 310 -7.20 -22.24 10.30
N GLU A 311 -5.90 -21.95 10.37
CA GLU A 311 -5.33 -20.63 10.09
C GLU A 311 -5.63 -20.16 8.66
N ILE A 312 -5.45 -21.04 7.67
CA ILE A 312 -5.79 -20.76 6.27
C ILE A 312 -7.30 -20.63 6.08
N ALA A 313 -8.10 -21.44 6.79
CA ALA A 313 -9.55 -21.32 6.75
C ALA A 313 -10.03 -19.93 7.24
N LYS A 314 -9.50 -19.44 8.37
CA LYS A 314 -9.82 -18.09 8.88
C LYS A 314 -9.41 -16.98 7.91
N LYS A 315 -8.21 -17.07 7.33
CA LYS A 315 -7.72 -16.11 6.32
C LYS A 315 -8.56 -16.13 5.05
N THR A 316 -9.04 -17.29 4.63
CA THR A 316 -9.94 -17.44 3.48
C THR A 316 -11.26 -16.71 3.71
N GLU A 317 -11.88 -16.87 4.89
CA GLU A 317 -13.11 -16.14 5.22
C GLU A 317 -12.86 -14.62 5.27
N GLN A 318 -11.73 -14.16 5.81
CA GLN A 318 -11.38 -12.73 5.80
C GLN A 318 -11.29 -12.16 4.37
N ILE A 319 -10.69 -12.88 3.42
CA ILE A 319 -10.63 -12.45 2.00
C ILE A 319 -12.05 -12.33 1.42
N VAL A 320 -12.93 -13.28 1.73
CA VAL A 320 -14.31 -13.30 1.25
C VAL A 320 -15.15 -12.18 1.87
N ASP A 321 -15.00 -11.92 3.17
CA ASP A 321 -15.67 -10.82 3.86
C ASP A 321 -15.21 -9.45 3.35
N MET A 322 -13.91 -9.31 3.03
CA MET A 322 -13.40 -8.12 2.36
C MET A 322 -14.03 -7.94 0.98
N LEU A 323 -14.09 -9.00 0.17
CA LEU A 323 -14.71 -8.94 -1.16
C LEU A 323 -16.18 -8.52 -1.11
N ARG A 324 -16.93 -8.96 -0.08
CA ARG A 324 -18.32 -8.55 0.12
C ARG A 324 -18.47 -7.04 0.32
N LYS A 325 -17.47 -6.37 0.92
CA LYS A 325 -17.47 -4.92 1.19
C LYS A 325 -16.80 -4.09 0.08
N MET A 326 -16.16 -4.73 -0.91
CA MET A 326 -15.41 -4.04 -1.97
C MET A 326 -16.25 -3.80 -3.24
N PRO A 327 -16.32 -2.57 -3.78
CA PRO A 327 -17.03 -2.29 -5.03
C PRO A 327 -16.29 -2.77 -6.28
N ASN A 328 -14.96 -2.93 -6.20
CA ASN A 328 -14.10 -3.36 -7.31
C ASN A 328 -13.10 -4.42 -6.81
N HIS A 329 -12.98 -5.54 -7.53
CA HIS A 329 -12.15 -6.68 -7.15
C HIS A 329 -10.73 -6.64 -7.76
N GLN A 330 -10.45 -5.70 -8.66
CA GLN A 330 -9.12 -5.53 -9.29
C GLN A 330 -7.98 -5.36 -8.27
N PRO A 331 -8.14 -4.59 -7.16
CA PRO A 331 -7.07 -4.47 -6.17
C PRO A 331 -6.63 -5.81 -5.57
N LEU A 332 -7.56 -6.74 -5.35
CA LEU A 332 -7.25 -8.08 -4.84
C LEU A 332 -6.41 -8.86 -5.85
N ILE A 333 -6.79 -8.83 -7.13
CA ILE A 333 -6.03 -9.48 -8.21
C ILE A 333 -4.60 -8.94 -8.25
N THR A 334 -4.43 -7.62 -8.12
CA THR A 334 -3.10 -6.99 -8.08
C THR A 334 -2.27 -7.45 -6.88
N ILE A 335 -2.84 -7.56 -5.66
CA ILE A 335 -2.04 -8.06 -4.53
C ILE A 335 -1.69 -9.53 -4.71
N ILE A 336 -2.61 -10.38 -5.18
CA ILE A 336 -2.33 -11.81 -5.40
C ILE A 336 -1.18 -11.95 -6.40
N LYS A 337 -1.25 -11.21 -7.52
CA LYS A 337 -0.19 -11.18 -8.54
C LYS A 337 1.16 -10.74 -7.97
N ARG A 338 1.23 -9.57 -7.31
CA ARG A 338 2.48 -9.03 -6.74
C ARG A 338 3.06 -9.88 -5.62
N ASN A 339 2.22 -10.62 -4.90
CA ASN A 339 2.67 -11.54 -3.85
C ASN A 339 3.23 -12.84 -4.42
N LEU A 340 2.61 -13.41 -5.47
CA LEU A 340 3.12 -14.61 -6.13
C LEU A 340 4.47 -14.36 -6.83
N THR A 341 4.66 -13.16 -7.38
CA THR A 341 5.93 -12.74 -8.01
C THR A 341 6.94 -12.13 -7.03
N LEU A 342 6.52 -11.85 -5.79
CA LEU A 342 7.31 -11.11 -4.79
C LEU A 342 7.85 -9.76 -5.31
N ASP A 343 7.06 -9.09 -6.15
CA ASP A 343 7.50 -7.88 -6.86
C ASP A 343 7.77 -6.69 -5.95
N PHE A 344 7.23 -6.69 -4.74
CA PHE A 344 7.39 -5.63 -3.74
C PHE A 344 8.72 -5.68 -2.98
N LEU A 345 9.51 -6.75 -3.14
CA LEU A 345 10.80 -6.85 -2.48
C LEU A 345 11.81 -5.86 -3.10
N PRO A 346 12.72 -5.28 -2.28
CA PRO A 346 13.75 -4.38 -2.78
C PRO A 346 14.60 -5.02 -3.88
N GLN A 347 15.08 -4.20 -4.81
CA GLN A 347 15.87 -4.65 -5.97
C GLN A 347 17.17 -5.36 -5.55
N SER A 348 17.73 -5.02 -4.39
CA SER A 348 18.87 -5.72 -3.78
C SER A 348 18.55 -7.18 -3.41
N THR A 349 17.33 -7.45 -2.92
CA THR A 349 16.86 -8.81 -2.61
C THR A 349 16.58 -9.60 -3.89
N LYS A 350 16.08 -8.95 -4.94
CA LYS A 350 15.89 -9.59 -6.26
C LYS A 350 17.23 -9.96 -6.92
N ALA A 351 18.24 -9.08 -6.81
CA ALA A 351 19.59 -9.31 -7.34
C ALA A 351 20.34 -10.44 -6.62
N ALA A 352 20.03 -10.69 -5.34
CA ALA A 352 20.56 -11.82 -4.57
C ALA A 352 19.92 -13.18 -4.94
N GLY A 353 18.95 -13.19 -5.85
CA GLY A 353 18.16 -14.36 -6.21
C GLY A 353 16.96 -14.52 -5.27
N ILE A 354 15.75 -14.52 -5.83
CA ILE A 354 14.54 -14.81 -5.04
C ILE A 354 14.61 -16.27 -4.59
N ASN A 355 14.46 -16.50 -3.28
CA ASN A 355 14.41 -17.85 -2.72
C ASN A 355 13.25 -18.64 -3.34
N SER A 356 13.56 -19.57 -4.24
CA SER A 356 12.58 -20.46 -4.90
C SER A 356 11.65 -21.16 -3.89
N SER A 357 12.16 -21.46 -2.69
CA SER A 357 11.39 -22.01 -1.58
C SER A 357 10.30 -21.08 -1.05
N MET A 358 10.53 -19.77 -1.02
CA MET A 358 9.55 -18.77 -0.55
C MET A 358 8.40 -18.65 -1.54
N VAL A 359 8.70 -18.58 -2.84
CA VAL A 359 7.70 -18.58 -3.92
C VAL A 359 6.88 -19.87 -3.90
N ALA A 360 7.55 -21.02 -3.74
CA ALA A 360 6.87 -22.32 -3.61
C ALA A 360 5.95 -22.39 -2.39
N SER A 361 6.36 -21.82 -1.24
CA SER A 361 5.53 -21.76 -0.04
C SER A 361 4.28 -20.89 -0.24
N ILE A 362 4.43 -19.68 -0.82
CA ILE A 362 3.31 -18.80 -1.13
C ILE A 362 2.34 -19.48 -2.08
N ARG A 363 2.86 -20.07 -3.16
CA ARG A 363 2.08 -20.85 -4.12
C ARG A 363 1.30 -21.97 -3.42
N LYS A 364 1.96 -22.70 -2.50
CA LYS A 364 1.30 -23.77 -1.75
C LYS A 364 0.16 -23.26 -0.87
N ARG A 365 0.33 -22.10 -0.25
CA ARG A 365 -0.74 -21.45 0.54
C ARG A 365 -1.90 -21.00 -0.35
N CYS A 366 -1.63 -20.44 -1.53
CA CYS A 366 -2.65 -20.10 -2.51
C CYS A 366 -3.45 -21.34 -2.98
N GLU A 367 -2.79 -22.49 -3.23
CA GLU A 367 -3.47 -23.76 -3.53
C GLU A 367 -4.41 -24.19 -2.40
N LEU A 368 -3.98 -24.06 -1.13
CA LEU A 368 -4.78 -24.40 0.04
C LEU A 368 -5.98 -23.46 0.23
N ILE A 369 -5.81 -22.15 -0.06
CA ILE A 369 -6.91 -21.18 -0.09
C ILE A 369 -7.92 -21.56 -1.18
N CYS A 370 -7.47 -21.85 -2.41
CA CYS A 370 -8.35 -22.27 -3.51
C CYS A 370 -9.11 -23.55 -3.16
N LYS A 371 -8.43 -24.53 -2.54
CA LYS A 371 -9.07 -25.74 -2.03
C LYS A 371 -10.14 -25.43 -0.99
N ARG A 372 -9.85 -24.53 -0.04
CA ARG A 372 -10.82 -24.13 0.99
C ARG A 372 -12.02 -23.41 0.41
N LEU A 373 -11.81 -22.52 -0.57
CA LEU A 373 -12.89 -21.86 -1.29
C LEU A 373 -13.81 -22.89 -1.96
N LEU A 374 -13.26 -23.90 -2.65
CA LEU A 374 -14.04 -24.98 -3.24
C LEU A 374 -14.82 -25.77 -2.19
N GLU A 375 -14.21 -26.11 -1.05
CA GLU A 375 -14.90 -26.79 0.07
C GLU A 375 -16.07 -25.95 0.62
N ARG A 376 -15.91 -24.62 0.71
CA ARG A 376 -16.99 -23.72 1.18
C ARG A 376 -18.12 -23.59 0.18
N ILE A 377 -17.83 -23.55 -1.11
CA ILE A 377 -18.86 -23.54 -2.16
C ILE A 377 -19.78 -24.77 -2.03
N LEU A 378 -19.20 -25.95 -1.77
CA LEU A 378 -19.97 -27.18 -1.54
C LEU A 378 -20.79 -27.12 -0.23
N GLN A 379 -20.23 -26.58 0.86
CA GLN A 379 -20.90 -26.52 2.16
C GLN A 379 -22.06 -25.52 2.22
N VAL A 380 -21.99 -24.42 1.46
CA VAL A 380 -23.06 -23.40 1.44
C VAL A 380 -24.33 -23.95 0.79
N GLU A 381 -24.21 -24.89 -0.15
CA GLU A 381 -25.34 -25.58 -0.78
C GLU A 381 -26.11 -26.49 0.17
N GLU A 382 -25.41 -27.24 1.03
CA GLU A 382 -26.03 -28.18 1.98
C GLU A 382 -26.90 -27.48 3.05
N GLY A 383 -26.72 -26.16 3.25
CA GLY A 383 -27.26 -25.42 4.39
C GLY A 383 -28.44 -24.47 4.15
N ALA A 384 -28.75 -24.02 2.92
CA ALA A 384 -29.78 -22.98 2.71
C ALA A 384 -30.41 -22.96 1.31
N ALA A 385 -31.60 -23.56 1.17
CA ALA A 385 -32.34 -23.63 -0.10
C ALA A 385 -32.90 -22.29 -0.63
N ASN A 386 -32.91 -21.20 0.16
CA ASN A 386 -33.57 -19.93 -0.22
C ASN A 386 -32.65 -18.69 -0.30
N GLU A 387 -31.35 -18.78 0.07
CA GLU A 387 -30.38 -17.65 -0.03
C GLU A 387 -29.02 -18.05 -0.63
N MET A 388 -28.96 -19.20 -1.32
CA MET A 388 -27.73 -19.80 -1.84
C MET A 388 -26.91 -18.87 -2.75
N GLU A 389 -27.56 -18.02 -3.55
CA GLU A 389 -26.89 -17.17 -4.55
C GLU A 389 -26.07 -16.02 -3.94
N ILE A 390 -26.60 -15.37 -2.91
CA ILE A 390 -25.98 -14.20 -2.27
C ILE A 390 -24.75 -14.64 -1.46
N HIS A 391 -24.82 -15.80 -0.82
CA HIS A 391 -23.73 -16.31 0.02
C HIS A 391 -22.63 -17.01 -0.79
N THR A 392 -22.94 -17.62 -1.94
CA THR A 392 -21.96 -18.37 -2.75
C THR A 392 -21.12 -17.47 -3.68
N LEU A 393 -21.72 -16.39 -4.22
CA LEU A 393 -21.05 -15.49 -5.17
C LEU A 393 -19.68 -14.96 -4.68
N PRO A 394 -19.53 -14.47 -3.44
CA PRO A 394 -18.23 -14.00 -2.93
C PRO A 394 -17.12 -15.06 -2.95
N TYR A 395 -17.45 -16.33 -2.67
CA TYR A 395 -16.48 -17.43 -2.68
C TYR A 395 -16.01 -17.75 -4.11
N ILE A 396 -16.93 -17.77 -5.08
CA ILE A 396 -16.62 -18.00 -6.48
C ILE A 396 -15.82 -16.84 -7.08
N VAL A 397 -16.16 -15.59 -6.75
CA VAL A 397 -15.40 -14.41 -7.19
C VAL A 397 -13.99 -14.40 -6.60
N ALA A 398 -13.82 -14.81 -5.34
CA ALA A 398 -12.50 -15.01 -4.75
C ALA A 398 -11.70 -16.07 -5.52
N LEU A 399 -12.32 -17.22 -5.83
CA LEU A 399 -11.69 -18.28 -6.60
C LEU A 399 -11.31 -17.81 -8.01
N GLN A 400 -12.20 -17.05 -8.66
CA GLN A 400 -11.93 -16.41 -9.95
C GLN A 400 -10.71 -15.48 -9.87
N ALA A 401 -10.58 -14.66 -8.82
CA ALA A 401 -9.44 -13.77 -8.65
C ALA A 401 -8.10 -14.54 -8.58
N PHE A 402 -8.06 -15.69 -7.90
CA PHE A 402 -6.87 -16.55 -7.88
C PHE A 402 -6.62 -17.19 -9.25
N CYS A 403 -7.63 -17.76 -9.91
CA CYS A 403 -7.43 -18.39 -11.22
C CYS A 403 -7.12 -17.36 -12.34
N ILE A 404 -7.52 -16.08 -12.21
CA ILE A 404 -7.10 -14.99 -13.14
C ILE A 404 -5.57 -14.79 -13.08
N VAL A 405 -4.99 -14.86 -11.89
CA VAL A 405 -3.55 -14.62 -11.70
C VAL A 405 -2.74 -15.83 -12.13
N ASP A 406 -3.12 -17.02 -11.67
CA ASP A 406 -2.47 -18.27 -12.04
C ASP A 406 -3.48 -19.43 -12.03
N PRO A 407 -3.98 -19.87 -13.21
CA PRO A 407 -4.95 -20.96 -13.29
C PRO A 407 -4.42 -22.30 -12.78
N THR A 408 -3.10 -22.48 -12.71
CA THR A 408 -2.49 -23.73 -12.23
C THR A 408 -2.69 -23.95 -10.73
N LEU A 409 -3.02 -22.91 -9.95
CA LEU A 409 -3.42 -23.02 -8.54
C LEU A 409 -4.70 -23.84 -8.35
N CYS A 410 -5.54 -23.87 -9.39
CA CYS A 410 -6.83 -24.55 -9.44
C CYS A 410 -6.68 -26.00 -9.98
N ILE A 411 -5.45 -26.54 -10.05
CA ILE A 411 -5.11 -27.89 -10.54
C ILE A 411 -4.41 -28.70 -9.44
N PRO A 412 -5.17 -29.43 -8.61
CA PRO A 412 -4.58 -30.31 -7.60
C PRO A 412 -3.74 -31.41 -8.24
N VAL A 413 -2.55 -31.65 -7.69
CA VAL A 413 -1.64 -32.74 -8.13
C VAL A 413 -2.31 -34.12 -8.07
N THR A 414 -3.23 -34.33 -7.11
CA THR A 414 -3.93 -35.59 -6.91
C THR A 414 -5.03 -35.84 -7.94
N ASP A 415 -5.73 -34.79 -8.36
CA ASP A 415 -6.83 -34.85 -9.32
C ASP A 415 -6.92 -33.51 -10.08
N PRO A 416 -6.31 -33.43 -11.28
CA PRO A 416 -6.32 -32.23 -12.10
C PRO A 416 -7.72 -31.77 -12.54
N SER A 417 -8.70 -32.68 -12.56
CA SER A 417 -10.05 -32.37 -13.05
C SER A 417 -11.02 -31.98 -11.94
N LYS A 418 -10.59 -32.04 -10.67
CA LYS A 418 -11.46 -31.87 -9.49
C LYS A 418 -12.29 -30.58 -9.54
N PHE A 419 -11.66 -29.44 -9.80
CA PHE A 419 -12.38 -28.15 -9.84
C PHE A 419 -13.43 -28.12 -10.95
N VAL A 420 -13.12 -28.65 -12.13
CA VAL A 420 -14.08 -28.70 -13.25
C VAL A 420 -15.25 -29.64 -12.94
N VAL A 421 -14.95 -30.84 -12.43
CA VAL A 421 -15.97 -31.84 -12.03
C VAL A 421 -16.88 -31.29 -10.94
N THR A 422 -16.31 -30.64 -9.93
CA THR A 422 -17.07 -30.08 -8.82
C THR A 422 -17.91 -28.88 -9.24
N LEU A 423 -17.41 -28.03 -10.15
CA LEU A 423 -18.12 -26.81 -10.55
C LEU A 423 -19.18 -27.03 -11.64
N GLN A 424 -19.08 -28.09 -12.45
CA GLN A 424 -20.01 -28.34 -13.55
C GLN A 424 -21.50 -28.42 -13.14
N PRO A 425 -21.90 -29.09 -12.04
CA PRO A 425 -23.30 -29.16 -11.62
C PRO A 425 -23.95 -27.79 -11.38
N TYR A 426 -23.14 -26.79 -10.97
CA TYR A 426 -23.61 -25.43 -10.68
C TYR A 426 -23.94 -24.62 -11.95
N LEU A 427 -23.70 -25.15 -13.15
CA LEU A 427 -24.12 -24.50 -14.39
C LEU A 427 -25.64 -24.53 -14.61
N ASN A 428 -26.35 -25.45 -13.94
CA ASN A 428 -27.80 -25.64 -14.08
C ASN A 428 -28.64 -24.77 -13.12
N ILE A 429 -28.02 -23.82 -12.42
CA ILE A 429 -28.72 -22.86 -11.55
C ILE A 429 -29.69 -22.02 -12.41
N GLN A 430 -30.93 -21.86 -11.94
CA GLN A 430 -31.90 -20.99 -12.60
C GLN A 430 -31.47 -19.52 -12.47
N VAL A 431 -31.40 -18.81 -13.60
CA VAL A 431 -30.88 -17.44 -13.63
C VAL A 431 -32.04 -16.46 -13.75
N ASP A 432 -32.46 -15.93 -12.61
CA ASP A 432 -33.55 -14.93 -12.54
C ASP A 432 -33.04 -13.49 -12.38
N ASN A 433 -31.79 -13.32 -11.93
CA ASN A 433 -31.23 -12.01 -11.58
C ASN A 433 -29.79 -11.81 -12.10
N LYS A 434 -29.28 -10.57 -12.00
CA LYS A 434 -27.93 -10.19 -12.46
C LYS A 434 -26.82 -10.88 -11.66
N SER A 435 -27.05 -11.14 -10.36
CA SER A 435 -26.08 -11.83 -9.49
C SER A 435 -25.91 -13.31 -9.86
N SER A 436 -26.99 -14.04 -10.20
CA SER A 436 -26.91 -15.43 -10.69
C SER A 436 -26.19 -15.48 -12.04
N ALA A 437 -26.41 -14.49 -12.91
CA ALA A 437 -25.67 -14.38 -14.17
C ALA A 437 -24.16 -14.14 -13.93
N GLN A 438 -23.81 -13.29 -12.97
CA GLN A 438 -22.41 -13.06 -12.58
C GLN A 438 -21.78 -14.32 -11.94
N LEU A 439 -22.50 -15.01 -11.07
CA LEU A 439 -22.07 -16.28 -10.47
C LEU A 439 -21.72 -17.30 -11.57
N LEU A 440 -22.62 -17.46 -12.53
CA LEU A 440 -22.48 -18.38 -13.65
C LEU A 440 -21.32 -18.00 -14.57
N GLU A 441 -21.17 -16.71 -14.88
CA GLU A 441 -20.04 -16.17 -15.62
C GLU A 441 -18.70 -16.47 -14.93
N SER A 442 -18.62 -16.28 -13.61
CA SER A 442 -17.43 -16.57 -12.82
C SER A 442 -17.13 -18.08 -12.74
N ILE A 443 -18.14 -18.94 -12.61
CA ILE A 443 -17.97 -20.40 -12.67
C ILE A 443 -17.41 -20.83 -14.02
N ILE A 444 -18.02 -20.38 -15.12
CA ILE A 444 -17.58 -20.72 -16.47
C ILE A 444 -16.17 -20.20 -16.72
N PHE A 445 -15.83 -19.01 -16.20
CA PHE A 445 -14.47 -18.48 -16.31
C PHE A 445 -13.45 -19.41 -15.64
N VAL A 446 -13.72 -19.90 -14.43
CA VAL A 446 -12.81 -20.82 -13.72
C VAL A 446 -12.64 -22.13 -14.52
N ILE A 447 -13.74 -22.67 -15.06
CA ILE A 447 -13.70 -23.87 -15.90
C ILE A 447 -12.88 -23.60 -17.18
N ASP A 448 -13.15 -22.52 -17.91
CA ASP A 448 -12.44 -22.11 -19.12
C ASP A 448 -10.93 -21.93 -18.89
N ALA A 449 -10.52 -21.34 -17.77
CA ALA A 449 -9.11 -21.12 -17.45
C ALA A 449 -8.36 -22.42 -17.10
N VAL A 450 -9.04 -23.38 -16.48
CA VAL A 450 -8.44 -24.65 -16.03
C VAL A 450 -8.44 -25.71 -17.13
N LEU A 451 -9.46 -25.73 -18.00
CA LEU A 451 -9.63 -26.74 -19.05
C LEU A 451 -8.42 -26.94 -19.99
N PRO A 452 -7.76 -25.87 -20.51
CA PRO A 452 -6.58 -26.01 -21.37
C PRO A 452 -5.38 -26.69 -20.72
N LEU A 453 -5.32 -26.66 -19.38
CA LEU A 453 -4.21 -27.22 -18.60
C LEU A 453 -4.43 -28.69 -18.25
N ILE A 454 -5.66 -29.20 -18.41
CA ILE A 454 -6.00 -30.62 -18.22
C ILE A 454 -5.70 -31.37 -19.52
N ARG A 455 -4.76 -32.33 -19.48
CA ARG A 455 -4.36 -33.10 -20.67
C ARG A 455 -5.50 -33.91 -21.30
N LYS A 456 -6.35 -34.54 -20.49
CA LYS A 456 -7.51 -35.32 -20.92
C LYS A 456 -8.63 -35.21 -19.89
N PRO A 457 -9.64 -34.35 -20.10
CA PRO A 457 -10.79 -34.28 -19.19
C PRO A 457 -11.62 -35.57 -19.23
N PRO A 458 -12.31 -35.94 -18.14
CA PRO A 458 -13.18 -37.12 -18.11
C PRO A 458 -14.31 -37.01 -19.14
N GLN A 459 -14.54 -38.08 -19.91
CA GLN A 459 -15.50 -38.08 -21.03
C GLN A 459 -16.92 -37.67 -20.62
N ASN A 460 -17.40 -38.15 -19.47
CA ASN A 460 -18.72 -37.80 -18.94
C ASN A 460 -18.87 -36.28 -18.72
N VAL A 461 -17.83 -35.65 -18.16
CA VAL A 461 -17.80 -34.20 -17.93
C VAL A 461 -17.79 -33.45 -19.25
N VAL A 462 -17.06 -33.92 -20.26
CA VAL A 462 -17.04 -33.30 -21.59
C VAL A 462 -18.43 -33.32 -22.22
N GLU A 463 -19.14 -34.44 -22.15
CA GLU A 463 -20.46 -34.61 -22.77
C GLU A 463 -21.55 -33.76 -22.10
N GLU A 464 -21.61 -33.75 -20.77
CA GLU A 464 -22.55 -32.90 -20.03
C GLU A 464 -22.20 -31.41 -20.18
N LEU A 465 -20.92 -31.03 -20.04
CA LEU A 465 -20.51 -29.63 -20.20
C LEU A 465 -20.79 -29.12 -21.62
N GLU A 466 -20.54 -29.92 -22.66
CA GLU A 466 -20.93 -29.56 -24.03
C GLU A 466 -22.43 -29.29 -24.17
N LYS A 467 -23.26 -30.14 -23.57
CA LYS A 467 -24.72 -30.03 -23.62
C LYS A 467 -25.21 -28.79 -22.88
N ASP A 468 -24.71 -28.55 -21.68
CA ASP A 468 -25.06 -27.40 -20.84
C ASP A 468 -24.65 -26.09 -21.54
N LEU A 469 -23.41 -26.01 -22.02
CA LEU A 469 -22.89 -24.84 -22.75
C LEU A 469 -23.68 -24.58 -24.03
N LYS A 470 -24.00 -25.61 -24.84
CA LYS A 470 -24.84 -25.46 -26.05
C LYS A 470 -26.21 -24.88 -25.71
N HIS A 471 -26.86 -25.41 -24.67
CA HIS A 471 -28.17 -24.94 -24.24
C HIS A 471 -28.12 -23.46 -23.84
N MET A 472 -27.11 -23.08 -23.06
CA MET A 472 -26.91 -21.69 -22.62
C MET A 472 -26.59 -20.73 -23.77
N ILE A 473 -25.76 -21.16 -24.74
CA ILE A 473 -25.43 -20.37 -25.93
C ILE A 473 -26.67 -20.06 -26.77
N VAL A 474 -27.66 -20.96 -26.81
CA VAL A 474 -28.87 -20.76 -27.62
C VAL A 474 -29.95 -19.98 -26.85
N ARG A 475 -30.11 -20.20 -25.53
CA ARG A 475 -31.31 -19.73 -24.80
C ARG A 475 -31.06 -18.71 -23.68
N HIS A 476 -29.84 -18.55 -23.18
CA HIS A 476 -29.60 -17.71 -22.00
C HIS A 476 -29.78 -16.21 -22.28
N SER A 477 -30.49 -15.48 -21.40
CA SER A 477 -30.85 -14.06 -21.61
C SER A 477 -29.67 -13.09 -21.52
N TYR A 478 -28.69 -13.36 -20.67
CA TYR A 478 -27.52 -12.49 -20.48
C TYR A 478 -26.39 -12.85 -21.45
N LEU A 479 -25.97 -11.89 -22.26
CA LEU A 479 -24.94 -12.09 -23.29
C LEU A 479 -23.51 -12.24 -22.72
N THR A 480 -23.22 -11.75 -21.51
CA THR A 480 -21.91 -11.95 -20.86
C THR A 480 -21.68 -13.42 -20.53
N VAL A 481 -22.73 -14.11 -20.05
CA VAL A 481 -22.73 -15.56 -19.86
C VAL A 481 -22.56 -16.29 -21.19
N VAL A 482 -23.29 -15.88 -22.24
CA VAL A 482 -23.14 -16.48 -23.59
C VAL A 482 -21.71 -16.35 -24.11
N HIS A 483 -21.08 -15.19 -23.89
CA HIS A 483 -19.67 -14.97 -24.23
C HIS A 483 -18.75 -15.96 -23.51
N ALA A 484 -18.89 -16.08 -22.18
CA ALA A 484 -18.13 -17.05 -21.38
C ALA A 484 -18.35 -18.48 -21.88
N CYS A 485 -19.61 -18.86 -22.21
CA CYS A 485 -19.92 -20.19 -22.72
C CYS A 485 -19.24 -20.50 -24.05
N ILE A 486 -19.26 -19.57 -25.02
CA ILE A 486 -18.65 -19.79 -26.34
C ILE A 486 -17.14 -19.97 -26.19
N LYS A 487 -16.49 -19.11 -25.40
CA LYS A 487 -15.06 -19.21 -25.12
C LYS A 487 -14.70 -20.56 -24.49
N CYS A 488 -15.43 -20.95 -23.43
CA CYS A 488 -15.27 -22.22 -22.74
C CYS A 488 -15.52 -23.43 -23.66
N LEU A 489 -16.52 -23.36 -24.55
CA LEU A 489 -16.83 -24.45 -25.48
C LEU A 489 -15.72 -24.65 -26.51
N CYS A 490 -15.14 -23.57 -27.02
CA CYS A 490 -13.99 -23.62 -27.92
C CYS A 490 -12.75 -24.18 -27.19
N ALA A 491 -12.50 -23.77 -25.95
CA ALA A 491 -11.42 -24.32 -25.13
C ALA A 491 -11.63 -25.83 -24.86
N LEU A 492 -12.84 -26.24 -24.47
CA LEU A 492 -13.21 -27.64 -24.25
C LEU A 492 -12.99 -28.50 -25.50
N SER A 493 -13.41 -28.01 -26.68
CA SER A 493 -13.25 -28.73 -27.94
C SER A 493 -11.77 -28.96 -28.28
N LYS A 494 -10.91 -27.95 -28.03
CA LYS A 494 -9.45 -28.07 -28.16
C LYS A 494 -8.88 -29.11 -27.18
N SER A 495 -9.19 -29.00 -25.90
CA SER A 495 -8.65 -29.88 -24.84
C SER A 495 -9.14 -31.34 -24.93
N ALA A 496 -10.38 -31.55 -25.35
CA ALA A 496 -10.97 -32.89 -25.50
C ALA A 496 -10.52 -33.60 -26.79
N GLY A 497 -9.83 -32.90 -27.71
CA GLY A 497 -9.44 -33.44 -29.01
C GLY A 497 -10.63 -33.80 -29.90
N ARG A 498 -11.81 -33.21 -29.64
CA ARG A 498 -12.98 -33.35 -30.50
C ARG A 498 -12.82 -32.38 -31.68
N GLY A 499 -12.96 -32.88 -32.90
CA GLY A 499 -12.83 -32.09 -34.12
C GLY A 499 -13.81 -30.90 -34.18
N PRO A 500 -13.68 -30.02 -35.20
CA PRO A 500 -14.40 -28.75 -35.29
C PRO A 500 -15.92 -28.87 -35.48
N GLY A 501 -16.46 -30.07 -35.71
CA GLY A 501 -17.84 -30.30 -36.12
C GLY A 501 -18.91 -29.65 -35.22
N LEU A 502 -18.68 -29.57 -33.91
CA LEU A 502 -19.62 -28.88 -33.03
C LEU A 502 -19.66 -27.36 -33.27
N VAL A 503 -18.48 -26.74 -33.33
CA VAL A 503 -18.35 -25.29 -33.54
C VAL A 503 -18.87 -24.94 -34.94
N GLU A 504 -18.57 -25.76 -35.95
CA GLU A 504 -19.13 -25.66 -37.31
C GLU A 504 -20.66 -25.70 -37.32
N ASN A 505 -21.27 -26.65 -36.60
CA ASN A 505 -22.71 -26.76 -36.52
C ASN A 505 -23.35 -25.49 -35.95
N LEU A 506 -22.77 -24.93 -34.88
CA LEU A 506 -23.26 -23.67 -34.29
C LEU A 506 -23.08 -22.48 -35.23
N VAL A 507 -21.92 -22.36 -35.90
CA VAL A 507 -21.67 -21.32 -36.91
C VAL A 507 -22.70 -21.42 -38.03
N ASN A 508 -22.97 -22.63 -38.54
CA ASN A 508 -23.96 -22.87 -39.58
C ASN A 508 -25.39 -22.51 -39.14
N ILE A 509 -25.77 -22.82 -37.89
CA ILE A 509 -27.09 -22.45 -37.33
C ILE A 509 -27.25 -20.93 -37.32
N PHE A 510 -26.31 -20.20 -36.71
CA PHE A 510 -26.41 -18.75 -36.59
C PHE A 510 -26.26 -18.05 -37.96
N TYR A 511 -25.40 -18.55 -38.84
CA TYR A 511 -25.29 -18.04 -40.21
C TYR A 511 -26.59 -18.22 -41.01
N LYS A 512 -27.26 -19.37 -40.88
CA LYS A 512 -28.58 -19.61 -41.51
C LYS A 512 -29.65 -18.66 -40.97
N HIS A 513 -29.67 -18.40 -39.66
CA HIS A 513 -30.58 -17.39 -39.08
C HIS A 513 -30.35 -16.00 -39.68
N LEU A 514 -29.09 -15.61 -39.94
CA LEU A 514 -28.78 -14.32 -40.56
C LEU A 514 -29.10 -14.28 -42.07
N CYS A 515 -29.01 -15.41 -42.77
CA CYS A 515 -29.40 -15.49 -44.18
C CYS A 515 -30.92 -15.39 -44.37
N GLY A 516 -31.72 -15.78 -43.37
CA GLY A 516 -33.18 -15.74 -43.40
C GLY A 516 -33.77 -14.37 -43.72
N ALA A 517 -34.96 -14.37 -44.34
CA ALA A 517 -35.63 -13.15 -44.81
C ALA A 517 -36.36 -12.39 -43.68
N ASN A 518 -36.94 -13.10 -42.69
CA ASN A 518 -37.81 -12.51 -41.65
C ASN A 518 -37.54 -13.12 -40.27
N SER A 519 -36.51 -12.63 -39.57
CA SER A 519 -36.20 -13.07 -38.22
C SER A 519 -36.35 -11.94 -37.23
N ASP A 520 -36.84 -12.26 -36.03
CA ASP A 520 -36.95 -11.34 -34.89
C ASP A 520 -35.61 -10.61 -34.65
N SER A 521 -35.67 -9.29 -34.39
CA SER A 521 -34.49 -8.47 -34.15
C SER A 521 -33.68 -9.00 -32.96
N GLN A 522 -34.34 -9.53 -31.91
CA GLN A 522 -33.62 -10.13 -30.78
C GLN A 522 -32.83 -11.39 -31.19
N LEU A 523 -33.46 -12.27 -31.96
CA LEU A 523 -32.82 -13.48 -32.49
C LEU A 523 -31.66 -13.14 -33.43
N LEU A 524 -31.83 -12.14 -34.29
CA LEU A 524 -30.78 -11.64 -35.18
C LEU A 524 -29.62 -11.02 -34.40
N GLY A 525 -29.90 -10.20 -33.40
CA GLY A 525 -28.88 -9.60 -32.52
C GLY A 525 -28.07 -10.65 -31.78
N ARG A 526 -28.73 -11.69 -31.23
CA ARG A 526 -28.06 -12.85 -30.63
C ARG A 526 -27.22 -13.59 -31.66
N SER A 527 -27.76 -13.84 -32.85
CA SER A 527 -27.06 -14.60 -33.90
C SER A 527 -25.81 -13.87 -34.39
N LEU A 528 -25.86 -12.54 -34.55
CA LEU A 528 -24.69 -11.70 -34.84
C LEU A 528 -23.63 -11.82 -33.75
N PHE A 529 -24.04 -11.70 -32.49
CA PHE A 529 -23.14 -11.79 -31.34
C PHE A 529 -22.46 -13.17 -31.24
N CYS A 530 -23.25 -14.25 -31.28
CA CYS A 530 -22.74 -15.62 -31.19
C CYS A 530 -21.84 -15.98 -32.39
N LEU A 531 -22.23 -15.59 -33.60
CA LEU A 531 -21.43 -15.85 -34.80
C LEU A 531 -20.05 -15.21 -34.70
N GLY A 532 -19.97 -13.94 -34.29
CA GLY A 532 -18.69 -13.25 -34.17
C GLY A 532 -17.75 -13.91 -33.17
N LEU A 533 -18.27 -14.29 -32.00
CA LEU A 533 -17.47 -14.96 -30.97
C LEU A 533 -17.01 -16.38 -31.34
N LEU A 534 -17.89 -17.14 -32.02
CA LEU A 534 -17.51 -18.45 -32.56
C LEU A 534 -16.41 -18.33 -33.59
N LEU A 535 -16.48 -17.31 -34.45
CA LEU A 535 -15.41 -17.02 -35.41
C LEU A 535 -14.12 -16.58 -34.71
N ARG A 536 -14.19 -15.75 -33.66
CA ARG A 536 -13.02 -15.34 -32.87
C ARG A 536 -12.29 -16.52 -32.23
N TYR A 537 -12.98 -17.26 -31.37
CA TYR A 537 -12.34 -18.31 -30.55
C TYR A 537 -12.20 -19.66 -31.28
N GLY A 538 -13.12 -19.93 -32.21
CA GLY A 538 -13.19 -21.16 -32.98
C GLY A 538 -12.32 -21.19 -34.23
N TYR A 539 -11.81 -20.05 -34.71
CA TYR A 539 -11.02 -19.97 -35.96
C TYR A 539 -9.89 -21.01 -36.04
N GLN A 540 -9.07 -21.13 -34.98
CA GLN A 540 -7.96 -22.09 -34.95
C GLN A 540 -8.42 -23.56 -35.04
N LEU A 541 -9.57 -23.90 -34.45
CA LEU A 541 -10.14 -25.25 -34.55
C LEU A 541 -10.62 -25.55 -35.97
N MET A 542 -11.16 -24.54 -36.66
CA MET A 542 -11.77 -24.70 -37.97
C MET A 542 -10.75 -24.70 -39.12
N LEU A 543 -9.49 -24.31 -38.86
CA LEU A 543 -8.39 -24.44 -39.84
C LEU A 543 -8.11 -25.89 -40.25
N THR A 544 -8.41 -26.86 -39.37
CA THR A 544 -8.24 -28.29 -39.63
C THR A 544 -9.44 -28.93 -40.32
N SER A 545 -10.51 -28.16 -40.55
CA SER A 545 -11.71 -28.64 -41.24
C SER A 545 -11.54 -28.64 -42.77
N GLU A 546 -12.19 -29.58 -43.45
CA GLU A 546 -12.28 -29.60 -44.91
C GLU A 546 -13.23 -28.49 -45.44
N ASN A 547 -14.17 -28.03 -44.61
CA ASN A 547 -15.11 -26.96 -44.93
C ASN A 547 -14.53 -25.59 -44.54
N GLN A 548 -13.65 -25.03 -45.37
CA GLN A 548 -13.09 -23.71 -45.10
C GLN A 548 -14.18 -22.63 -44.97
N LEU A 549 -14.12 -21.88 -43.87
CA LEU A 549 -14.99 -20.73 -43.64
C LEU A 549 -14.69 -19.61 -44.63
N ASP A 550 -15.71 -19.19 -45.37
CA ASP A 550 -15.65 -18.05 -46.27
C ASP A 550 -15.88 -16.73 -45.51
N PHE A 551 -14.82 -16.25 -44.85
CA PHE A 551 -14.81 -14.95 -44.17
C PHE A 551 -15.26 -13.78 -45.08
N PRO A 552 -14.76 -13.65 -46.34
CA PRO A 552 -15.25 -12.63 -47.26
C PRO A 552 -16.77 -12.65 -47.46
N LYS A 553 -17.39 -13.83 -47.58
CA LYS A 553 -18.85 -13.95 -47.71
C LYS A 553 -19.60 -13.49 -46.46
N ILE A 554 -19.09 -13.82 -45.27
CA ILE A 554 -19.67 -13.38 -43.99
C ILE A 554 -19.54 -11.85 -43.84
N ILE A 555 -18.37 -11.31 -44.14
CA ILE A 555 -18.11 -9.87 -44.15
C ILE A 555 -19.07 -9.14 -45.10
N ASN A 556 -19.22 -9.63 -46.34
CA ASN A 556 -20.13 -9.05 -47.31
C ASN A 556 -21.60 -9.07 -46.83
N LEU A 557 -22.02 -10.15 -46.16
CA LEU A 557 -23.35 -10.24 -45.55
C LEU A 557 -23.54 -9.15 -44.47
N LEU A 558 -22.56 -8.99 -43.58
CA LEU A 558 -22.61 -7.96 -42.52
C LEU A 558 -22.68 -6.56 -43.12
N GLN A 559 -21.82 -6.26 -44.10
CA GLN A 559 -21.73 -4.96 -44.75
C GLN A 559 -23.00 -4.61 -45.54
N ARG A 560 -23.47 -5.50 -46.42
CA ARG A 560 -24.59 -5.20 -47.32
C ARG A 560 -25.96 -5.30 -46.67
N LYS A 561 -26.13 -6.16 -45.66
CA LYS A 561 -27.46 -6.45 -45.08
C LYS A 561 -27.67 -5.79 -43.72
N TYR A 562 -26.66 -5.78 -42.84
CA TYR A 562 -26.86 -5.41 -41.44
C TYR A 562 -26.34 -4.02 -41.08
N LEU A 563 -25.19 -3.59 -41.60
CA LEU A 563 -24.68 -2.24 -41.37
C LEU A 563 -25.55 -1.14 -42.02
N LEU A 564 -26.31 -1.50 -43.05
CA LEU A 564 -27.24 -0.61 -43.75
C LEU A 564 -28.68 -0.67 -43.21
N LYS A 565 -29.00 -1.57 -42.26
CA LYS A 565 -30.38 -1.79 -41.79
C LYS A 565 -30.85 -0.68 -40.86
N ASP A 566 -32.07 -0.17 -40.99
CA ASP A 566 -32.59 0.94 -40.13
C ASP A 566 -32.52 0.67 -38.62
N ASP A 567 -32.60 -0.58 -38.20
CA ASP A 567 -32.44 -0.98 -36.80
C ASP A 567 -31.02 -0.74 -36.30
N PHE A 568 -30.86 0.37 -35.58
CA PHE A 568 -29.58 0.81 -35.02
C PHE A 568 -28.92 -0.23 -34.10
N SER A 569 -29.72 -1.00 -33.34
CA SER A 569 -29.18 -2.02 -32.43
C SER A 569 -28.48 -3.14 -33.21
N LEU A 570 -29.05 -3.53 -34.35
CA LEU A 570 -28.46 -4.52 -35.24
C LEU A 570 -27.25 -3.99 -35.98
N LYS A 571 -27.20 -2.70 -36.34
CA LYS A 571 -26.00 -2.06 -36.89
C LYS A 571 -24.81 -2.18 -35.93
N VAL A 572 -25.01 -1.81 -34.67
CA VAL A 572 -23.97 -1.90 -33.63
C VAL A 572 -23.52 -3.35 -33.43
N ARG A 573 -24.46 -4.30 -33.37
CA ARG A 573 -24.13 -5.74 -33.26
C ARG A 573 -23.35 -6.27 -34.46
N ALA A 574 -23.69 -5.84 -35.68
CA ALA A 574 -22.96 -6.25 -36.88
C ALA A 574 -21.54 -5.68 -36.90
N LEU A 575 -21.35 -4.44 -36.44
CA LEU A 575 -20.01 -3.86 -36.26
C LEU A 575 -19.22 -4.62 -35.18
N GLN A 576 -19.87 -5.03 -34.09
CA GLN A 576 -19.25 -5.86 -33.05
C GLN A 576 -18.81 -7.23 -33.61
N THR A 577 -19.67 -7.90 -34.39
CA THR A 577 -19.33 -9.16 -35.09
C THR A 577 -18.13 -8.96 -36.02
N LEU A 578 -18.09 -7.85 -36.76
CA LEU A 578 -16.95 -7.52 -37.61
C LEU A 578 -15.68 -7.37 -36.76
N GLY A 579 -15.74 -6.67 -35.63
CA GLY A 579 -14.62 -6.55 -34.69
C GLY A 579 -14.05 -7.92 -34.27
N TYR A 580 -14.92 -8.86 -33.91
CA TYR A 580 -14.48 -10.22 -33.55
C TYR A 580 -13.81 -10.97 -34.72
N ILE A 581 -14.27 -10.76 -35.94
CA ILE A 581 -13.62 -11.31 -37.15
C ILE A 581 -12.24 -10.69 -37.35
N LEU A 582 -12.10 -9.37 -37.16
CA LEU A 582 -10.83 -8.67 -37.31
C LEU A 582 -9.79 -9.10 -36.26
N ILE A 583 -10.23 -9.51 -35.06
CA ILE A 583 -9.33 -10.12 -34.06
C ILE A 583 -8.83 -11.48 -34.55
N ALA A 584 -9.69 -12.29 -35.16
CA ALA A 584 -9.31 -13.61 -35.68
C ALA A 584 -8.39 -13.54 -36.91
N LYS A 585 -8.64 -12.55 -37.79
CA LYS A 585 -7.90 -12.30 -39.03
C LYS A 585 -7.59 -10.80 -39.19
N PRO A 586 -6.51 -10.31 -38.56
CA PRO A 586 -6.17 -8.89 -38.57
C PRO A 586 -5.78 -8.37 -39.97
N GLU A 587 -5.45 -9.24 -40.92
CA GLU A 587 -5.06 -8.86 -42.28
C GLU A 587 -6.17 -8.10 -43.02
N PHE A 588 -7.44 -8.34 -42.66
CA PHE A 588 -8.56 -7.59 -43.22
C PHE A 588 -8.52 -6.10 -42.84
N MET A 589 -7.92 -5.73 -41.71
CA MET A 589 -7.82 -4.31 -41.29
C MET A 589 -6.86 -3.50 -42.17
N LEU A 590 -6.00 -4.15 -42.94
CA LEU A 590 -5.09 -3.50 -43.90
C LEU A 590 -5.77 -3.23 -45.26
N GLN A 591 -6.97 -3.78 -45.50
CA GLN A 591 -7.70 -3.59 -46.75
C GLN A 591 -8.39 -2.22 -46.76
N LYS A 592 -8.34 -1.52 -47.90
CA LYS A 592 -8.94 -0.17 -48.06
C LYS A 592 -10.44 -0.14 -47.73
N ASP A 593 -11.19 -1.17 -48.11
CA ASP A 593 -12.63 -1.24 -47.84
C ASP A 593 -12.94 -1.27 -46.34
N MET A 594 -12.10 -1.96 -45.55
CA MET A 594 -12.25 -2.02 -44.09
C MET A 594 -11.81 -0.73 -43.41
N LEU A 595 -10.71 -0.12 -43.89
CA LEU A 595 -10.26 1.20 -43.43
C LEU A 595 -11.39 2.22 -43.56
N ASN A 596 -11.96 2.35 -44.76
CA ASN A 596 -13.07 3.27 -45.03
C ASN A 596 -14.29 2.99 -44.13
N LEU A 597 -14.60 1.72 -43.87
CA LEU A 597 -15.72 1.33 -43.01
C LEU A 597 -15.50 1.76 -41.55
N ILE A 598 -14.31 1.52 -41.00
CA ILE A 598 -13.98 1.89 -39.63
C ILE A 598 -13.86 3.42 -39.51
N GLU A 599 -13.24 4.12 -40.46
CA GLU A 599 -13.21 5.59 -40.48
C GLU A 599 -14.62 6.19 -40.55
N THR A 600 -15.49 5.62 -41.39
CA THR A 600 -16.91 6.02 -41.43
C THR A 600 -17.59 5.77 -40.09
N ALA A 601 -17.29 4.65 -39.42
CA ALA A 601 -17.83 4.33 -38.10
C ALA A 601 -17.34 5.29 -37.00
N LEU A 602 -16.13 5.84 -37.17
CA LEU A 602 -15.53 6.80 -36.26
C LEU A 602 -15.86 8.25 -36.62
N SER A 603 -16.50 8.54 -37.75
CA SER A 603 -16.81 9.90 -38.21
C SER A 603 -17.59 10.73 -37.19
N SER A 604 -17.43 12.06 -37.23
CA SER A 604 -18.12 13.02 -36.37
C SER A 604 -19.64 12.92 -36.48
N GLU A 605 -20.15 12.63 -37.68
CA GLU A 605 -21.57 12.64 -38.04
C GLU A 605 -22.37 11.45 -37.50
N VAL A 606 -21.69 10.43 -36.96
CA VAL A 606 -22.34 9.18 -36.53
C VAL A 606 -22.73 9.23 -35.05
N ASP A 607 -23.79 8.51 -34.68
CA ASP A 607 -24.21 8.33 -33.28
C ASP A 607 -23.05 7.78 -32.42
N TYR A 608 -22.90 8.35 -31.22
CA TYR A 608 -21.82 8.05 -30.28
C TYR A 608 -21.71 6.55 -29.95
N ARG A 609 -22.80 5.77 -29.95
CA ARG A 609 -22.78 4.33 -29.65
C ARG A 609 -22.06 3.53 -30.73
N PHE A 610 -22.17 3.95 -31.99
CA PHE A 610 -21.48 3.31 -33.10
C PHE A 610 -19.98 3.62 -33.05
N LYS A 611 -19.60 4.86 -32.73
CA LYS A 611 -18.21 5.26 -32.47
C LYS A 611 -17.59 4.45 -31.33
N ILE A 612 -18.29 4.33 -30.21
CA ILE A 612 -17.84 3.52 -29.06
C ILE A 612 -17.60 2.08 -29.48
N GLN A 613 -18.50 1.46 -30.26
CA GLN A 613 -18.30 0.09 -30.72
C GLN A 613 -17.11 -0.05 -31.68
N GLY A 614 -16.88 0.91 -32.57
CA GLY A 614 -15.70 0.95 -33.44
C GLY A 614 -14.40 1.03 -32.63
N LEU A 615 -14.34 1.93 -31.66
CA LEU A 615 -13.20 2.05 -30.73
C LEU A 615 -13.03 0.78 -29.89
N GLN A 616 -14.11 0.19 -29.39
CA GLN A 616 -14.08 -1.04 -28.61
C GLN A 616 -13.49 -2.22 -29.41
N ASN A 617 -13.81 -2.32 -30.70
CA ASN A 617 -13.23 -3.36 -31.56
C ASN A 617 -11.70 -3.22 -31.67
N LEU A 618 -11.20 -1.98 -31.85
CA LEU A 618 -9.76 -1.70 -31.89
C LEU A 618 -9.09 -1.97 -30.54
N TYR A 619 -9.74 -1.56 -29.45
CA TYR A 619 -9.26 -1.80 -28.09
C TYR A 619 -9.15 -3.30 -27.78
N GLU A 620 -10.16 -4.10 -28.14
CA GLU A 620 -10.14 -5.55 -27.91
C GLU A 620 -9.06 -6.24 -28.75
N TYR A 621 -8.83 -5.80 -29.99
CA TYR A 621 -7.72 -6.27 -30.81
C TYR A 621 -6.36 -6.03 -30.15
N LEU A 622 -6.12 -4.80 -29.66
CA LEU A 622 -4.88 -4.44 -28.97
C LEU A 622 -4.65 -5.27 -27.70
N ARG A 623 -5.72 -5.52 -26.94
CA ARG A 623 -5.67 -6.34 -25.72
C ARG A 623 -5.38 -7.80 -26.03
N ASP A 624 -5.96 -8.34 -27.10
CA ASP A 624 -5.72 -9.70 -27.57
C ASP A 624 -4.26 -9.85 -28.02
N ALA A 625 -3.76 -8.93 -28.85
CA ALA A 625 -2.37 -8.91 -29.30
C ALA A 625 -1.37 -8.86 -28.12
N GLU A 626 -1.63 -8.03 -27.10
CA GLU A 626 -0.77 -7.96 -25.90
C GLU A 626 -0.75 -9.28 -25.10
N SER A 627 -1.89 -9.95 -25.01
CA SER A 627 -1.99 -11.23 -24.30
C SER A 627 -1.19 -12.34 -25.00
N GLN A 628 -1.19 -12.37 -26.34
CA GLN A 628 -0.44 -13.34 -27.13
C GLN A 628 1.07 -13.14 -26.98
N LEU A 629 1.55 -11.89 -27.06
CA LEU A 629 2.96 -11.54 -26.84
C LEU A 629 3.47 -11.96 -25.45
N THR A 630 2.62 -11.83 -24.43
CA THR A 630 2.95 -12.24 -23.06
C THR A 630 3.05 -13.77 -22.92
N ALA A 631 2.14 -14.52 -23.57
CA ALA A 631 2.10 -15.97 -23.53
C ALA A 631 3.32 -16.62 -24.23
N GLU A 632 3.73 -16.08 -25.37
CA GLU A 632 4.91 -16.55 -26.12
C GLU A 632 6.22 -16.35 -25.34
N SER A 633 6.30 -15.27 -24.56
CA SER A 633 7.45 -14.97 -23.70
C SER A 633 7.60 -15.96 -22.54
N THR A 634 6.49 -16.53 -22.05
CA THR A 634 6.48 -17.52 -20.95
C THR A 634 6.63 -18.98 -21.40
N ALA A 635 6.43 -19.28 -22.69
CA ALA A 635 6.41 -20.64 -23.21
C ALA A 635 7.78 -21.18 -23.67
N LYS A 636 8.83 -20.34 -23.75
CA LYS A 636 10.19 -20.81 -24.06
C LYS A 636 10.94 -21.22 -22.79
N PRO A 637 11.28 -22.51 -22.59
CA PRO A 637 12.21 -22.91 -21.55
C PRO A 637 13.62 -22.42 -21.91
N PRO A 638 14.45 -21.98 -20.93
CA PRO A 638 15.84 -21.65 -21.20
C PRO A 638 16.62 -22.95 -21.41
N GLY A 639 16.86 -23.29 -22.68
CA GLY A 639 17.80 -24.34 -23.08
C GLY A 639 17.15 -25.48 -23.86
N GLN A 640 17.10 -25.33 -25.18
CA GLN A 640 17.38 -26.39 -26.17
C GLN A 640 17.41 -25.73 -27.55
N CYS A 641 18.62 -25.42 -28.02
CA CYS A 641 18.86 -25.16 -29.44
C CYS A 641 18.76 -26.52 -30.15
N GLU A 642 17.65 -26.78 -30.85
CA GLU A 642 17.64 -27.82 -31.86
C GLU A 642 18.51 -27.36 -33.04
N ILE A 643 19.69 -27.96 -33.15
CA ILE A 643 20.57 -27.84 -34.30
C ILE A 643 19.90 -28.63 -35.43
N ASN A 644 19.10 -27.95 -36.26
CA ASN A 644 18.84 -28.40 -37.61
C ASN A 644 18.88 -27.20 -38.54
N GLY A 645 19.92 -27.20 -39.37
CA GLY A 645 20.29 -26.10 -40.25
C GLY A 645 19.24 -25.81 -41.32
N ARG A 646 18.43 -24.79 -41.07
CA ARG A 646 18.12 -23.76 -42.07
C ARG A 646 18.33 -22.43 -41.38
N SER A 647 19.44 -21.79 -41.72
CA SER A 647 19.85 -20.51 -41.16
C SER A 647 18.89 -19.41 -41.63
N GLU A 648 17.81 -19.19 -40.89
CA GLU A 648 17.25 -17.84 -40.80
C GLU A 648 18.16 -17.06 -39.87
N VAL A 649 19.01 -16.25 -40.47
CA VAL A 649 19.83 -15.27 -39.77
C VAL A 649 18.87 -14.36 -39.00
N PRO A 650 19.04 -14.18 -37.68
CA PRO A 650 18.24 -13.20 -36.96
C PRO A 650 18.61 -11.83 -37.50
N VAL A 651 17.74 -11.29 -38.36
CA VAL A 651 17.84 -9.92 -38.84
C VAL A 651 17.72 -9.00 -37.62
N ALA A 652 18.56 -7.95 -37.64
CA ALA A 652 18.63 -6.92 -36.62
C ALA A 652 17.22 -6.46 -36.15
N ALA A 653 17.13 -6.09 -34.88
CA ALA A 653 15.95 -5.50 -34.25
C ALA A 653 15.27 -4.49 -35.21
N GLY A 654 14.09 -4.83 -35.71
CA GLY A 654 13.24 -3.93 -36.51
C GLY A 654 12.74 -4.46 -37.86
N ALA A 655 13.13 -5.66 -38.32
CA ALA A 655 12.61 -6.20 -39.58
C ALA A 655 12.49 -7.73 -39.54
N GLY A 656 11.28 -8.24 -39.34
CA GLY A 656 11.04 -9.68 -39.40
C GLY A 656 9.63 -10.06 -38.94
N ASP A 657 9.39 -10.05 -37.63
CA ASP A 657 8.11 -10.50 -37.04
C ASP A 657 7.53 -9.48 -36.03
N THR A 658 8.01 -8.24 -36.06
CA THR A 658 7.51 -7.15 -35.21
C THR A 658 6.30 -6.45 -35.87
N ASN A 659 5.13 -7.01 -35.54
CA ASN A 659 3.81 -6.38 -35.37
C ASN A 659 3.09 -5.77 -36.61
N ILE A 660 2.34 -6.61 -37.33
CA ILE A 660 1.13 -6.19 -38.10
C ILE A 660 0.25 -5.24 -37.26
N CYS A 661 0.20 -5.47 -35.93
CA CYS A 661 -0.47 -4.61 -34.95
C CYS A 661 0.01 -3.15 -35.00
N GLY A 662 1.33 -2.89 -35.07
CA GLY A 662 1.87 -1.54 -35.15
C GLY A 662 1.45 -0.83 -36.44
N GLY A 663 1.54 -1.52 -37.58
CA GLY A 663 1.09 -1.00 -38.87
C GLY A 663 -0.41 -0.69 -38.89
N ILE A 664 -1.25 -1.59 -38.34
CA ILE A 664 -2.69 -1.37 -38.19
C ILE A 664 -2.96 -0.13 -37.34
N ILE A 665 -2.36 -0.02 -36.16
CA ILE A 665 -2.61 1.12 -35.28
C ILE A 665 -2.19 2.43 -35.91
N GLN A 666 -1.05 2.48 -36.59
CA GLN A 666 -0.60 3.68 -37.30
C GLN A 666 -1.60 4.12 -38.38
N LEU A 667 -2.30 3.20 -39.06
CA LEU A 667 -3.34 3.53 -40.03
C LEU A 667 -4.57 4.20 -39.38
N TYR A 668 -5.01 3.72 -38.22
CA TYR A 668 -6.19 4.24 -37.53
C TYR A 668 -5.88 5.36 -36.52
N TRP A 669 -4.60 5.68 -36.29
CA TRP A 669 -4.15 6.53 -35.19
C TRP A 669 -4.73 7.95 -35.22
N SER A 670 -4.73 8.59 -36.39
CA SER A 670 -5.31 9.93 -36.56
C SER A 670 -6.79 9.95 -36.17
N SER A 671 -7.56 8.99 -36.68
CA SER A 671 -8.98 8.83 -36.38
C SER A 671 -9.23 8.59 -34.87
N ILE A 672 -8.37 7.83 -34.20
CA ILE A 672 -8.46 7.59 -32.75
C ILE A 672 -8.20 8.89 -31.96
N LEU A 673 -7.14 9.63 -32.32
CA LEU A 673 -6.78 10.88 -31.65
C LEU A 673 -7.86 11.95 -31.79
N GLU A 674 -8.47 12.09 -32.96
CA GLU A 674 -9.59 13.02 -33.13
C GLU A 674 -10.79 12.68 -32.22
N ARG A 675 -11.03 11.39 -31.94
CA ARG A 675 -12.10 10.97 -31.03
C ARG A 675 -11.77 11.21 -29.54
N CYS A 676 -10.50 11.47 -29.20
CA CYS A 676 -10.13 11.96 -27.87
C CYS A 676 -10.71 13.35 -27.59
N LEU A 677 -11.11 14.10 -28.62
CA LEU A 677 -11.69 15.44 -28.51
C LEU A 677 -13.18 15.46 -28.92
N ASP A 678 -13.86 14.31 -28.91
CA ASP A 678 -15.28 14.23 -29.23
C ASP A 678 -16.15 14.96 -28.19
N THR A 679 -17.30 15.48 -28.62
CA THR A 679 -18.30 16.08 -27.74
C THR A 679 -18.78 15.14 -26.63
N ASN A 680 -18.87 13.83 -26.91
CA ASN A 680 -19.36 12.84 -25.97
C ASN A 680 -18.24 12.31 -25.04
N ASP A 681 -18.50 12.34 -23.74
CA ASP A 681 -17.54 11.92 -22.70
C ASP A 681 -17.15 10.43 -22.78
N GLN A 682 -18.10 9.55 -23.13
CA GLN A 682 -17.85 8.12 -23.25
C GLN A 682 -16.99 7.79 -24.48
N VAL A 683 -17.15 8.54 -25.58
CA VAL A 683 -16.29 8.41 -26.77
C VAL A 683 -14.86 8.82 -26.43
N ARG A 684 -14.68 9.97 -25.77
CA ARG A 684 -13.35 10.43 -25.31
C ARG A 684 -12.69 9.40 -24.39
N GLN A 685 -13.45 8.86 -23.43
CA GLN A 685 -12.94 7.84 -22.52
C GLN A 685 -12.50 6.56 -23.24
N SER A 686 -13.28 6.07 -24.21
CA SER A 686 -12.94 4.88 -25.00
C SER A 686 -11.69 5.11 -25.86
N ALA A 687 -11.56 6.30 -26.47
CA ALA A 687 -10.38 6.65 -27.26
C ALA A 687 -9.12 6.78 -26.38
N LEU A 688 -9.24 7.43 -25.22
CA LEU A 688 -8.13 7.61 -24.27
C LEU A 688 -7.61 6.27 -23.72
N LYS A 689 -8.48 5.29 -23.48
CA LYS A 689 -8.07 3.91 -23.11
C LYS A 689 -7.24 3.23 -24.20
N ILE A 690 -7.52 3.49 -25.47
CA ILE A 690 -6.71 2.99 -26.58
C ILE A 690 -5.34 3.69 -26.57
N VAL A 691 -5.32 5.01 -26.40
CA VAL A 691 -4.06 5.79 -26.28
C VAL A 691 -3.18 5.27 -25.15
N GLU A 692 -3.75 4.98 -23.98
CA GLU A 692 -3.04 4.37 -22.85
C GLU A 692 -2.35 3.05 -23.26
N VAL A 693 -3.08 2.15 -23.91
CA VAL A 693 -2.54 0.84 -24.34
C VAL A 693 -1.45 1.02 -25.41
N VAL A 694 -1.69 1.89 -26.40
CA VAL A 694 -0.75 2.17 -27.50
C VAL A 694 0.56 2.76 -26.99
N LEU A 695 0.49 3.73 -26.07
CA LEU A 695 1.68 4.34 -25.45
C LEU A 695 2.43 3.35 -24.57
N ARG A 696 1.71 2.55 -23.78
CA ARG A 696 2.32 1.53 -22.92
C ARG A 696 3.05 0.45 -23.73
N GLN A 697 2.51 0.05 -24.88
CA GLN A 697 3.14 -0.91 -25.78
C GLN A 697 4.22 -0.29 -26.69
N GLY A 698 4.30 1.04 -26.79
CA GLY A 698 5.25 1.73 -27.66
C GLY A 698 4.98 1.55 -29.16
N LEU A 699 3.72 1.38 -29.57
CA LEU A 699 3.37 1.13 -30.99
C LEU A 699 3.46 2.40 -31.87
N VAL A 700 3.38 3.58 -31.26
CA VAL A 700 3.42 4.88 -31.95
C VAL A 700 4.33 5.83 -31.19
N HIS A 701 4.92 6.80 -31.89
CA HIS A 701 5.73 7.85 -31.27
C HIS A 701 4.88 8.72 -30.32
N PRO A 702 5.25 8.84 -29.03
CA PRO A 702 4.44 9.50 -28.02
C PRO A 702 4.07 10.96 -28.34
N ILE A 703 4.95 11.70 -29.02
CA ILE A 703 4.74 13.12 -29.38
C ILE A 703 3.40 13.39 -30.10
N THR A 704 2.92 12.42 -30.89
CA THR A 704 1.75 12.59 -31.74
C THR A 704 0.44 12.75 -30.94
N CYS A 705 0.40 12.26 -29.70
CA CYS A 705 -0.78 12.40 -28.83
C CYS A 705 -0.69 13.54 -27.81
N VAL A 706 0.49 14.18 -27.64
CA VAL A 706 0.71 15.21 -26.60
C VAL A 706 -0.31 16.35 -26.66
N PRO A 707 -0.60 16.97 -27.83
CA PRO A 707 -1.60 18.04 -27.89
C PRO A 707 -2.99 17.60 -27.41
N HIS A 708 -3.37 16.35 -27.72
CA HIS A 708 -4.65 15.78 -27.33
C HIS A 708 -4.70 15.47 -25.83
N LEU A 709 -3.60 14.96 -25.26
CA LEU A 709 -3.50 14.70 -23.83
C LEU A 709 -3.53 15.99 -23.01
N ILE A 710 -2.84 17.05 -23.47
CA ILE A 710 -2.88 18.37 -22.81
C ILE A 710 -4.30 18.92 -22.80
N ALA A 711 -5.01 18.83 -23.93
CA ALA A 711 -6.41 19.23 -24.00
C ALA A 711 -7.30 18.41 -23.04
N LEU A 712 -7.02 17.12 -22.88
CA LEU A 712 -7.75 16.22 -21.98
C LEU A 712 -7.46 16.45 -20.49
N GLU A 713 -6.38 17.11 -20.10
CA GLU A 713 -6.19 17.52 -18.69
C GLU A 713 -7.31 18.44 -18.21
N MET A 714 -7.92 19.19 -19.13
CA MET A 714 -9.05 20.09 -18.87
C MET A 714 -10.42 19.43 -19.13
N ASP A 715 -10.49 18.11 -19.30
CA ASP A 715 -11.75 17.38 -19.50
C ASP A 715 -12.68 17.53 -18.28
N PRO A 716 -13.98 17.82 -18.46
CA PRO A 716 -14.95 17.89 -17.36
C PRO A 716 -15.08 16.57 -16.58
N LEU A 717 -14.77 15.42 -17.21
CA LEU A 717 -14.76 14.13 -16.53
C LEU A 717 -13.42 13.91 -15.83
N GLU A 718 -13.44 13.98 -14.49
CA GLU A 718 -12.24 13.83 -13.64
C GLU A 718 -11.43 12.56 -13.94
N GLY A 719 -12.11 11.46 -14.29
CA GLY A 719 -11.45 10.20 -14.67
C GLY A 719 -10.59 10.31 -15.93
N ASN A 720 -11.02 11.08 -16.93
CA ASN A 720 -10.25 11.31 -18.16
C ASN A 720 -9.09 12.26 -17.90
N SER A 721 -9.34 13.37 -17.19
CA SER A 721 -8.33 14.36 -16.81
C SER A 721 -7.18 13.71 -16.01
N LYS A 722 -7.49 12.89 -15.00
CA LYS A 722 -6.48 12.17 -14.22
C LYS A 722 -5.66 11.18 -15.06
N LEU A 723 -6.31 10.43 -15.96
CA LEU A 723 -5.60 9.48 -16.82
C LEU A 723 -4.69 10.22 -17.82
N ALA A 724 -5.17 11.30 -18.43
CA ALA A 724 -4.38 12.14 -19.33
C ALA A 724 -3.17 12.76 -18.62
N HIS A 725 -3.37 13.32 -17.43
CA HIS A 725 -2.30 13.86 -16.60
C HIS A 725 -1.26 12.78 -16.25
N HIS A 726 -1.71 11.59 -15.82
CA HIS A 726 -0.82 10.48 -15.52
C HIS A 726 0.02 10.04 -16.74
N LEU A 727 -0.61 9.94 -17.92
CA LEU A 727 0.10 9.62 -19.17
C LEU A 727 1.13 10.69 -19.54
N LEU A 728 0.79 11.97 -19.40
CA LEU A 728 1.71 13.09 -19.64
C LEU A 728 2.89 13.08 -18.66
N MET A 729 2.65 12.82 -17.37
CA MET A 729 3.72 12.71 -16.38
C MET A 729 4.67 11.56 -16.70
N ASN A 730 4.13 10.37 -17.02
CA ASN A 730 4.93 9.21 -17.42
C ASN A 730 5.76 9.49 -18.68
N MET A 731 5.22 10.29 -19.62
CA MET A 731 5.93 10.72 -20.81
C MET A 731 7.00 11.76 -20.48
N ASN A 732 6.71 12.75 -19.63
CA ASN A 732 7.65 13.79 -19.25
C ASN A 732 8.90 13.22 -18.57
N GLU A 733 8.75 12.17 -17.76
CA GLU A 733 9.90 11.47 -17.15
C GLU A 733 10.90 10.92 -18.19
N LYS A 734 10.40 10.54 -19.39
CA LYS A 734 11.20 9.86 -20.43
C LYS A 734 11.55 10.77 -21.62
N TYR A 735 10.68 11.72 -21.95
CA TYR A 735 10.69 12.52 -23.18
C TYR A 735 10.52 14.03 -22.90
N CYS A 736 11.00 14.52 -21.74
CA CYS A 736 10.83 15.91 -21.28
C CYS A 736 11.12 16.96 -22.38
N ALA A 737 12.25 16.83 -23.08
CA ALA A 737 12.66 17.77 -24.12
C ALA A 737 11.66 17.84 -25.29
N GLU A 738 11.10 16.70 -25.69
CA GLU A 738 10.13 16.63 -26.79
C GLU A 738 8.76 17.17 -26.36
N VAL A 739 8.33 16.86 -25.13
CA VAL A 739 7.07 17.41 -24.57
C VAL A 739 7.15 18.94 -24.52
N LEU A 740 8.25 19.49 -24.01
CA LEU A 740 8.47 20.94 -23.97
C LEU A 740 8.45 21.56 -25.37
N ALA A 741 8.99 20.88 -26.39
CA ALA A 741 8.98 21.36 -27.77
C ALA A 741 7.57 21.37 -28.41
N SER A 742 6.65 20.55 -27.89
CA SER A 742 5.27 20.46 -28.41
C SER A 742 4.28 21.43 -27.76
N LEU A 743 4.71 22.20 -26.75
CA LEU A 743 3.84 23.17 -26.08
C LEU A 743 3.45 24.31 -27.05
N PRO A 744 2.19 24.76 -27.04
CA PRO A 744 1.74 25.86 -27.88
C PRO A 744 2.25 27.18 -27.30
N PHE A 745 3.47 27.57 -27.65
CA PHE A 745 4.03 28.86 -27.25
C PHE A 745 3.27 30.00 -27.93
N THR A 746 2.78 30.95 -27.13
CA THR A 746 1.97 32.08 -27.62
C THR A 746 2.76 33.38 -27.72
N CYS A 747 3.92 33.45 -27.06
CA CYS A 747 4.85 34.56 -27.16
C CYS A 747 6.30 34.08 -27.30
N SER A 748 7.18 34.95 -27.81
CA SER A 748 8.61 34.65 -27.96
C SER A 748 9.33 34.48 -26.62
N ASP A 749 8.79 35.06 -25.55
CA ASP A 749 9.46 35.11 -24.24
C ASP A 749 9.35 33.78 -23.49
N GLU A 750 8.28 33.01 -23.72
CA GLU A 750 8.08 31.68 -23.13
C GLU A 750 9.20 30.68 -23.48
N PRO A 751 9.53 30.43 -24.77
CA PRO A 751 10.63 29.53 -25.11
C PRO A 751 11.99 30.11 -24.72
N LEU A 752 12.18 31.44 -24.74
CA LEU A 752 13.42 32.08 -24.30
C LEU A 752 13.66 31.92 -22.79
N TYR A 753 12.60 32.04 -21.98
CA TYR A 753 12.66 31.80 -20.54
C TYR A 753 13.00 30.33 -20.23
N LEU A 754 12.38 29.39 -20.97
CA LEU A 754 12.69 27.97 -20.85
C LEU A 754 14.16 27.67 -21.22
N ILE A 755 14.65 28.24 -22.33
CA ILE A 755 16.06 28.10 -22.74
C ILE A 755 16.99 28.70 -21.68
N TYR A 756 16.64 29.84 -21.09
CA TYR A 756 17.41 30.46 -20.01
C TYR A 756 17.51 29.54 -18.79
N ASP A 757 16.39 28.98 -18.32
CA ASP A 757 16.37 28.08 -17.16
C ASP A 757 17.11 26.75 -17.44
N ILE A 758 16.94 26.19 -18.63
CA ILE A 758 17.71 25.01 -19.08
C ILE A 758 19.21 25.32 -19.09
N ASN A 759 19.62 26.43 -19.72
CA ASN A 759 21.02 26.84 -19.77
C ASN A 759 21.59 27.07 -18.37
N ARG A 760 20.83 27.69 -17.47
CA ARG A 760 21.24 27.89 -16.08
C ARG A 760 21.41 26.56 -15.34
N ALA A 761 20.48 25.63 -15.48
CA ALA A 761 20.57 24.30 -14.86
C ALA A 761 21.73 23.47 -15.43
N ILE A 762 21.93 23.49 -16.75
CA ILE A 762 23.08 22.85 -17.41
C ILE A 762 24.37 23.50 -16.94
N HIS A 763 24.47 24.82 -16.90
CA HIS A 763 25.68 25.49 -16.44
C HIS A 763 26.04 25.11 -14.99
N LEU A 764 25.05 25.07 -14.10
CA LEU A 764 25.25 24.70 -12.69
C LEU A 764 25.56 23.21 -12.46
N ARG A 765 24.99 22.30 -13.26
CA ARG A 765 25.12 20.83 -13.06
C ARG A 765 26.14 20.17 -13.98
N ALA A 766 26.23 20.59 -15.25
CA ALA A 766 27.12 20.02 -16.24
C ALA A 766 28.55 20.53 -16.14
N GLY A 767 28.80 21.70 -15.54
CA GLY A 767 30.17 22.18 -15.28
C GLY A 767 30.99 21.21 -14.41
N GLY A 768 30.35 20.54 -13.45
CA GLY A 768 30.97 19.47 -12.67
C GLY A 768 31.25 18.19 -13.49
N VAL A 769 30.37 17.87 -14.45
CA VAL A 769 30.54 16.71 -15.35
C VAL A 769 31.66 16.96 -16.36
N GLU A 770 31.73 18.15 -16.96
CA GLU A 770 32.81 18.57 -17.84
C GLU A 770 34.15 18.56 -17.10
N GLY A 771 34.20 19.09 -15.88
CA GLY A 771 35.40 19.05 -15.03
C GLY A 771 35.85 17.62 -14.72
N ASN A 772 34.90 16.73 -14.45
CA ASN A 772 35.19 15.31 -14.23
C ASN A 772 35.64 14.60 -15.51
N LEU A 773 35.04 14.88 -16.65
CA LEU A 773 35.41 14.31 -17.96
C LEU A 773 36.81 14.75 -18.39
N LYS A 774 37.12 16.04 -18.18
CA LYS A 774 38.46 16.63 -18.40
C LYS A 774 39.51 16.02 -17.46
N ARG A 775 39.19 15.81 -16.18
CA ARG A 775 40.05 15.06 -15.26
C ARG A 775 40.28 13.64 -15.75
N TRP A 776 39.24 12.95 -16.18
CA TRP A 776 39.34 11.59 -16.70
C TRP A 776 40.22 11.49 -17.94
N THR A 777 40.01 12.37 -18.93
CA THR A 777 40.85 12.43 -20.14
C THR A 777 42.29 12.85 -19.84
N SER A 778 42.52 13.73 -18.86
CA SER A 778 43.88 14.08 -18.42
C SER A 778 44.59 12.92 -17.71
N MET A 779 43.86 12.06 -16.98
CA MET A 779 44.42 10.84 -16.37
C MET A 779 44.75 9.79 -17.43
N SER A 780 43.96 9.69 -18.51
CA SER A 780 44.25 8.80 -19.65
C SER A 780 45.48 9.23 -20.45
N GLN A 781 45.65 10.54 -20.71
CA GLN A 781 46.86 11.06 -21.37
C GLN A 781 48.13 10.90 -20.51
N SER A 782 47.98 10.92 -19.18
CA SER A 782 49.10 10.68 -18.24
C SER A 782 49.57 9.22 -18.23
N GLN A 783 48.73 8.27 -18.67
CA GLN A 783 49.09 6.85 -18.75
C GLN A 783 49.81 6.46 -20.05
N GLU A 784 49.58 7.18 -21.16
CA GLU A 784 50.29 6.90 -22.44
C GLU A 784 51.74 7.41 -22.46
N MET A 785 52.11 8.38 -21.63
CA MET A 785 53.51 8.84 -21.52
C MET A 785 54.40 7.95 -20.64
N ALA A 786 53.85 6.96 -19.93
CA ALA A 786 54.59 6.10 -18.99
C ALA A 786 55.04 4.76 -19.59
N GLY A 787 55.01 4.60 -20.92
CA GLY A 787 55.21 3.32 -21.59
C GLY A 787 56.13 3.32 -22.82
N MET A 788 57.35 3.87 -22.72
CA MET A 788 58.44 3.56 -23.67
C MET A 788 59.81 3.56 -22.95
N PRO A 789 60.65 2.51 -23.13
CA PRO A 789 61.95 2.40 -22.46
C PRO A 789 63.04 3.24 -23.14
N THR A 790 63.89 3.86 -22.32
CA THR A 790 65.06 4.67 -22.70
C THR A 790 66.20 3.85 -23.31
N LEU A 791 66.85 4.39 -24.35
CA LEU A 791 68.24 4.10 -24.73
C LEU A 791 69.03 5.41 -24.91
N PRO A 792 70.36 5.43 -24.69
CA PRO A 792 71.11 6.62 -24.28
C PRO A 792 71.78 7.35 -25.45
N GLY A 793 71.91 8.68 -25.34
CA GLY A 793 72.78 9.45 -26.23
C GLY A 793 72.58 10.97 -26.18
N GLU A 794 73.47 11.64 -25.46
CA GLU A 794 74.03 12.99 -25.71
C GLU A 794 73.21 14.28 -25.50
N SER A 795 73.70 15.04 -24.50
CA SER A 795 73.97 16.48 -24.48
C SER A 795 72.85 17.48 -24.76
N HIS A 796 72.39 18.21 -23.73
CA HIS A 796 72.92 19.53 -23.36
C HIS A 796 72.00 20.22 -22.32
N VAL A 797 72.63 20.68 -21.24
CA VAL A 797 72.46 21.97 -20.52
C VAL A 797 71.03 22.39 -20.14
N VAL A 798 70.80 22.60 -18.84
CA VAL A 798 70.57 23.92 -18.21
C VAL A 798 70.61 23.76 -16.69
N MET A 799 71.29 24.71 -16.03
CA MET A 799 71.51 24.77 -14.60
C MET A 799 70.24 25.09 -13.80
N GLN A 800 70.30 24.59 -12.57
CA GLN A 800 69.45 24.79 -11.40
C GLN A 800 69.14 26.26 -11.08
N GLU A 801 67.98 26.49 -10.48
CA GLU A 801 67.90 27.12 -9.16
C GLU A 801 66.68 26.54 -8.38
N GLU A 802 66.94 26.16 -7.13
CA GLU A 802 66.01 25.54 -6.17
C GLU A 802 65.98 26.44 -4.90
N PRO A 803 65.24 26.15 -3.81
CA PRO A 803 63.95 26.76 -3.46
C PRO A 803 63.94 27.36 -2.02
N GLY A 804 62.79 27.85 -1.53
CA GLY A 804 62.64 28.17 -0.10
C GLY A 804 61.23 28.46 0.42
N GLY A 805 60.68 27.48 1.17
CA GLY A 805 59.97 27.63 2.47
C GLY A 805 58.59 28.31 2.58
N TYR A 806 57.69 28.04 3.53
CA TYR A 806 57.30 26.93 4.42
C TYR A 806 56.04 27.47 5.19
N TYR A 807 54.90 26.74 5.17
CA TYR A 807 53.83 26.50 6.17
C TYR A 807 52.88 27.57 6.82
N ASP A 808 51.61 27.11 6.89
CA ASP A 808 50.54 27.16 7.94
C ASP A 808 49.88 28.47 8.45
N ASN A 809 48.53 28.52 8.43
CA ASN A 809 47.70 28.32 9.64
C ASN A 809 46.16 28.39 9.43
N MET A 810 45.44 27.67 10.31
CA MET A 810 43.97 27.65 10.51
C MET A 810 43.40 28.96 11.11
N GLY A 811 42.08 29.20 10.97
CA GLY A 811 41.31 30.01 11.92
C GLY A 811 39.96 30.57 11.43
N ASP A 812 38.88 29.89 11.81
CA ASP A 812 37.57 30.36 12.32
C ASP A 812 37.04 31.79 12.01
N ALA A 813 35.75 31.92 11.59
CA ALA A 813 34.81 32.98 12.04
C ALA A 813 33.46 33.04 11.25
N THR A 814 32.39 32.65 11.93
CA THR A 814 31.07 33.31 12.10
C THR A 814 30.26 33.91 10.94
N GLU A 815 29.03 33.41 10.84
CA GLU A 815 27.85 34.04 10.21
C GLU A 815 27.51 35.43 10.77
N ARG A 816 27.10 36.35 9.87
CA ARG A 816 26.16 37.42 10.17
C ARG A 816 25.12 37.56 9.05
N VAL A 817 23.90 37.78 9.52
CA VAL A 817 22.60 37.79 8.86
C VAL A 817 22.18 39.22 8.47
N ASN A 818 21.29 39.32 7.48
CA ASN A 818 20.43 40.46 7.11
C ASN A 818 21.11 41.64 6.35
N ASP A 819 20.52 42.36 5.39
CA ASP A 819 19.13 42.61 4.98
C ASP A 819 19.03 43.06 3.48
N ASN A 820 17.86 42.84 2.84
CA ASN A 820 17.39 43.47 1.56
C ASN A 820 17.14 45.00 1.70
N PRO A 821 16.67 45.83 0.72
CA PRO A 821 16.33 45.63 -0.72
C PRO A 821 16.71 46.82 -1.67
N CYS A 822 16.34 46.69 -2.96
CA CYS A 822 16.01 47.75 -3.95
C CYS A 822 17.08 48.77 -4.40
N SER A 823 17.39 48.76 -5.71
CA SER A 823 17.00 49.86 -6.63
C SER A 823 17.51 49.63 -8.06
N THR A 824 16.61 49.83 -9.01
CA THR A 824 16.78 50.01 -10.45
C THR A 824 17.79 51.09 -10.84
N SER A 825 18.53 50.88 -11.93
CA SER A 825 18.85 51.96 -12.88
C SER A 825 19.16 51.42 -14.27
N ASP A 826 18.58 52.10 -15.25
CA ASP A 826 18.51 51.86 -16.68
C ASP A 826 19.85 51.90 -17.47
N VAL A 827 19.72 51.57 -18.77
CA VAL A 827 20.58 51.94 -19.92
C VAL A 827 21.78 50.99 -20.11
N ASP A 828 21.89 50.18 -21.17
CA ASP A 828 22.01 50.58 -22.57
C ASP A 828 21.45 49.53 -23.56
N ILE A 829 20.60 50.00 -24.47
CA ILE A 829 20.28 49.36 -25.75
C ILE A 829 21.32 49.86 -26.76
N ALA A 830 22.13 48.97 -27.33
CA ALA A 830 22.52 49.01 -28.75
C ALA A 830 23.54 47.91 -29.13
N LYS A 831 23.27 47.27 -30.28
CA LYS A 831 24.12 46.34 -31.05
C LYS A 831 24.16 44.93 -30.45
N VAL A 832 23.72 43.87 -31.13
CA VAL A 832 24.23 43.42 -32.42
C VAL A 832 23.13 42.72 -33.24
N GLN A 833 23.16 43.06 -34.51
CA GLN A 833 22.27 42.67 -35.59
C GLN A 833 22.86 41.44 -36.28
N VAL A 834 21.99 40.45 -36.55
CA VAL A 834 22.04 39.51 -37.70
C VAL A 834 23.33 38.70 -37.90
N ARG A 835 23.24 37.40 -37.59
CA ARG A 835 23.49 36.32 -38.55
C ARG A 835 22.80 35.05 -38.14
#